data_AF-A0A1F3XUI6-F1
#
_entry.id   AF-A0A1F3XUI6-F1
#
_cell.length_a   1.000
_cell.length_b   1.000
_cell.length_c   1.000
_cell.angle_alpha   90.00
_cell.angle_beta   90.00
_cell.angle_gamma   90.00
#
_symmetry.space_group_name_H-M   'P 1'
#
loop_
_entity.id
_entity.type
_entity.pdbx_description
1 polymer ?
#
loop_
_entity_poly.entity_id
_entity_poly.type
_entity_poly.pdbx_seq_one_letter_code
_entity_poly.pdbx_strand_id
1 'polypeptide(L)'
;MGSATTKKPEKRIDITINGKTVSARKDSFLLSALKENSINIPTLCHHKDLTPNGTCRLCTVEVEVRGKKRFVTACNYPVRDEIKIETHSPAILEHRKLLAEMYLGRWPNVPVIQDIAKTCGVTAPSRFTSEMTDPNPKACILCGHCVRACKEFMMEEILDFAGRGIKRHLTMPFGEMDKHCVGCTSCAYVCPTGAINIVDDFNRPHNPDMIRDHGMKVNAEMATLDKNQCCMREVGTANIVEVMAAYDLLPVHNYKFGTHVDVPKIDSMLLRKKYITQNLPDGCWKGCSMACAKTIDNFELKTGPYKGHKVTVDGPEYETAAAVANMGCFDVEFLAEFNFYADTYGMDTISLGTTIAFVMECFEAGVIGKKHTGGMELKFGASAEVLELMHQMARGEGFGIEVGQGILRLKQKFAKEYGADPAFLKDIGMEVKGLEYSEYLPKESLAQQGGYALAIKGPQHDEAWLIFMDMVNKQLPTFEAKAEALYYFPLWRTWFGLNGLCKLCWNDVVPADNFKENEPAKIPGHVRNYFKFFEGVTGIPIDEQTMLDQSARVYNLQRAMSLMFDKATRKDDVPPYRSMGPVTVEEYESRAERYDKQLKELQNINPAGKNTEEKIQLLRKYREEQYSILMDTVYRRKGWTKNGVPKISRLKELGIDLPEIVKLVEKHQED
;
A
#
# COMPACT_ATOMS: atom_id res chain seq x y z
N MET A 1 -0.01 1.25 -4.08
CA MET A 1 -0.76 1.97 -5.13
C MET A 1 0.26 2.55 -6.10
N GLY A 2 1.03 1.65 -6.71
CA GLY A 2 1.82 1.86 -7.92
C GLY A 2 1.19 1.16 -9.12
N SER A 3 -0.11 0.85 -9.07
CA SER A 3 -0.84 0.21 -10.17
C SER A 3 -1.28 1.23 -11.23
N ALA A 4 -0.34 2.04 -11.70
CA ALA A 4 -0.38 2.57 -13.05
C ALA A 4 0.79 1.97 -13.86
N THR A 5 1.01 0.64 -13.73
CA THR A 5 1.33 -0.09 -14.95
C THR A 5 0.20 0.26 -15.91
N THR A 6 0.50 1.04 -16.94
CA THR A 6 -0.34 1.21 -18.11
C THR A 6 -0.70 -0.19 -18.57
N LYS A 7 -1.84 -0.71 -18.09
CA LYS A 7 -2.34 -2.01 -18.52
C LYS A 7 -2.47 -1.87 -20.02
N LYS A 8 -1.70 -2.67 -20.76
CA LYS A 8 -1.94 -2.90 -22.18
C LYS A 8 -3.46 -3.08 -22.33
N PRO A 9 -4.12 -2.40 -23.28
CA PRO A 9 -5.57 -2.48 -23.44
C PRO A 9 -5.99 -3.94 -23.43
N GLU A 10 -6.98 -4.28 -22.60
CA GLU A 10 -7.43 -5.67 -22.41
C GLU A 10 -7.80 -6.26 -23.77
N LYS A 11 -6.96 -7.18 -24.26
CA LYS A 11 -7.19 -7.83 -25.55
C LYS A 11 -8.47 -8.67 -25.43
N ARG A 12 -9.51 -8.32 -26.19
CA ARG A 12 -10.73 -9.13 -26.27
C ARG A 12 -10.64 -10.06 -27.48
N ILE A 13 -11.26 -11.22 -27.37
CA ILE A 13 -11.37 -12.21 -28.43
C ILE A 13 -12.83 -12.63 -28.57
N ASP A 14 -13.24 -12.88 -29.82
CA ASP A 14 -14.59 -13.29 -30.11
C ASP A 14 -14.73 -14.81 -29.92
N ILE A 15 -15.75 -15.20 -29.17
CA ILE A 15 -16.11 -16.60 -28.92
C ILE A 15 -17.57 -16.81 -29.29
N THR A 16 -17.93 -18.01 -29.74
CA THR A 16 -19.32 -18.34 -30.06
C THR A 16 -19.92 -19.17 -28.95
N ILE A 17 -20.97 -18.68 -28.30
CA ILE A 17 -21.70 -19.41 -27.25
C ILE A 17 -23.12 -19.70 -27.73
N ASN A 18 -23.53 -20.97 -27.77
CA ASN A 18 -24.86 -21.41 -28.22
C ASN A 18 -25.27 -20.77 -29.56
N GLY A 19 -24.33 -20.74 -30.52
CA GLY A 19 -24.52 -20.12 -31.84
C GLY A 19 -24.42 -18.59 -31.90
N LYS A 20 -24.27 -17.88 -30.77
CA LYS A 20 -24.12 -16.42 -30.72
C LYS A 20 -22.67 -15.99 -30.49
N THR A 21 -22.15 -15.11 -31.33
CA THR A 21 -20.81 -14.52 -31.13
C THR A 21 -20.85 -13.46 -30.03
N VAL A 22 -19.93 -13.56 -29.08
CA VAL A 22 -19.76 -12.60 -27.98
C VAL A 22 -18.28 -12.28 -27.80
N SER A 23 -18.01 -11.08 -27.30
CA SER A 23 -16.64 -10.63 -27.03
C SER A 23 -16.25 -10.96 -25.58
N ALA A 24 -15.20 -11.74 -25.40
CA ALA A 24 -14.69 -12.16 -24.10
C ALA A 24 -13.27 -11.63 -23.84
N ARG A 25 -12.91 -11.41 -22.57
CA ARG A 25 -11.55 -11.02 -22.19
C ARG A 25 -10.59 -12.18 -22.45
N LYS A 26 -9.52 -11.94 -23.20
CA LYS A 26 -8.47 -12.94 -23.40
C LYS A 26 -7.84 -13.30 -22.05
N ASP A 27 -7.50 -14.57 -21.88
CA ASP A 27 -6.91 -15.17 -20.67
C ASP A 27 -7.83 -15.18 -19.43
N SER A 28 -9.10 -14.75 -19.58
CA SER A 28 -10.13 -14.99 -18.56
C SER A 28 -10.61 -16.44 -18.54
N PHE A 29 -11.23 -16.86 -17.43
CA PHE A 29 -11.89 -18.17 -17.36
C PHE A 29 -13.25 -18.14 -18.05
N LEU A 30 -13.58 -19.22 -18.75
CA LEU A 30 -14.80 -19.35 -19.55
C LEU A 30 -16.07 -19.09 -18.72
N LEU A 31 -16.14 -19.55 -17.47
CA LEU A 31 -17.30 -19.29 -16.61
C LEU A 31 -17.55 -17.80 -16.36
N SER A 32 -16.50 -16.98 -16.24
CA SER A 32 -16.64 -15.53 -16.12
C SER A 32 -17.21 -14.93 -17.40
N ALA A 33 -16.73 -15.37 -18.57
CA ALA A 33 -17.25 -14.95 -19.87
C ALA A 33 -18.73 -15.36 -20.07
N LEU A 34 -19.13 -16.55 -19.61
CA LEU A 34 -20.54 -16.98 -19.64
C LEU A 34 -21.41 -16.04 -18.78
N LYS A 35 -20.97 -15.73 -17.55
CA LYS A 35 -21.69 -14.84 -16.63
C LYS A 35 -21.81 -13.40 -17.14
N GLU A 36 -20.75 -12.86 -17.73
CA GLU A 36 -20.78 -11.52 -18.37
C GLU A 36 -21.84 -11.43 -19.49
N ASN A 37 -22.22 -12.57 -20.09
CA ASN A 37 -23.24 -12.66 -21.12
C ASN A 37 -24.58 -13.22 -20.61
N SER A 38 -24.81 -13.15 -19.30
CA SER A 38 -26.05 -13.60 -18.64
C SER A 38 -26.36 -15.10 -18.82
N ILE A 39 -25.34 -15.93 -19.08
CA ILE A 39 -25.48 -17.38 -19.22
C ILE A 39 -25.07 -18.03 -17.89
N ASN A 40 -26.05 -18.54 -17.16
CA ASN A 40 -25.83 -19.22 -15.90
C ASN A 40 -25.76 -20.73 -16.10
N ILE A 41 -24.72 -21.35 -15.53
CA ILE A 41 -24.57 -22.81 -15.46
C ILE A 41 -24.32 -23.21 -13.99
N PRO A 42 -24.77 -24.41 -13.57
CA PRO A 42 -24.69 -24.82 -12.17
C PRO A 42 -23.25 -24.97 -11.69
N THR A 43 -22.97 -24.51 -10.47
CA THR A 43 -21.66 -24.66 -9.81
C THR A 43 -21.83 -24.89 -8.32
N LEU A 44 -21.06 -25.81 -7.74
CA LEU A 44 -21.00 -26.01 -6.28
C LEU A 44 -19.65 -25.60 -5.66
N CYS A 45 -18.55 -25.86 -6.35
CA CYS A 45 -17.19 -25.58 -5.84
C CYS A 45 -16.59 -24.24 -6.35
N HIS A 46 -17.39 -23.44 -7.06
CA HIS A 46 -16.96 -22.12 -7.53
C HIS A 46 -17.41 -21.05 -6.55
N HIS A 47 -16.48 -20.19 -6.13
CA HIS A 47 -16.76 -18.96 -5.40
C HIS A 47 -16.11 -17.81 -6.17
N LYS A 48 -16.77 -16.65 -6.25
CA LYS A 48 -16.27 -15.50 -7.04
C LYS A 48 -14.91 -14.99 -6.53
N ASP A 49 -14.66 -15.16 -5.25
CA ASP A 49 -13.48 -14.65 -4.54
C ASP A 49 -12.37 -15.69 -4.35
N LEU A 50 -12.52 -16.92 -4.86
CA LEU A 50 -11.52 -18.00 -4.70
C LEU A 50 -11.00 -18.48 -6.06
N THR A 51 -9.77 -18.98 -6.09
CA THR A 51 -9.24 -19.56 -7.32
C THR A 51 -10.06 -20.78 -7.78
N PRO A 52 -10.39 -20.90 -9.08
CA PRO A 52 -11.17 -22.04 -9.57
C PRO A 52 -10.44 -23.38 -9.46
N ASN A 53 -11.09 -24.41 -8.90
CA ASN A 53 -10.52 -25.76 -8.74
C ASN A 53 -11.18 -26.84 -9.62
N GLY A 54 -12.35 -26.57 -10.20
CA GLY A 54 -13.05 -27.51 -11.09
C GLY A 54 -13.54 -28.82 -10.46
N THR A 55 -13.57 -28.95 -9.14
CA THR A 55 -13.82 -30.23 -8.47
C THR A 55 -15.24 -30.76 -8.65
N CYS A 56 -16.27 -29.91 -8.62
CA CYS A 56 -17.66 -30.37 -8.66
C CYS A 56 -18.15 -30.84 -10.04
N ARG A 57 -17.44 -30.47 -11.12
CA ARG A 57 -17.74 -30.79 -12.53
C ARG A 57 -19.12 -30.35 -13.08
N LEU A 58 -19.98 -29.72 -12.29
CA LEU A 58 -21.28 -29.19 -12.76
C LEU A 58 -21.14 -28.11 -13.85
N CYS A 59 -20.06 -27.33 -13.81
CA CYS A 59 -19.75 -26.30 -14.80
C CYS A 59 -19.24 -26.85 -16.15
N THR A 60 -19.34 -28.16 -16.39
CA THR A 60 -18.85 -28.77 -17.63
C THR A 60 -19.66 -28.28 -18.82
N VAL A 61 -18.95 -27.90 -19.89
CA VAL A 61 -19.50 -27.44 -21.17
C VAL A 61 -18.78 -28.13 -22.31
N GLU A 62 -19.42 -28.20 -23.47
CA GLU A 62 -18.80 -28.71 -24.69
C GLU A 62 -18.08 -27.56 -25.39
N VAL A 63 -16.79 -27.72 -25.67
CA VAL A 63 -15.99 -26.73 -26.40
C VAL A 63 -15.43 -27.36 -27.67
N GLU A 64 -15.57 -26.66 -28.77
CA GLU A 64 -14.98 -26.98 -30.07
C GLU A 64 -13.80 -26.05 -30.34
N VAL A 65 -12.62 -26.62 -30.53
CA VAL A 65 -11.39 -25.90 -30.91
C VAL A 65 -10.87 -26.54 -32.18
N ARG A 66 -10.74 -25.75 -33.27
CA ARG A 66 -10.25 -26.23 -34.57
C ARG A 66 -10.97 -27.51 -35.06
N GLY A 67 -12.29 -27.56 -34.90
CA GLY A 67 -13.14 -28.68 -35.31
C GLY A 67 -13.13 -29.91 -34.38
N LYS A 68 -12.37 -29.89 -33.28
CA LYS A 68 -12.37 -30.97 -32.27
C LYS A 68 -13.22 -30.60 -31.06
N LYS A 69 -14.24 -31.41 -30.78
CA LYS A 69 -15.13 -31.27 -29.63
C LYS A 69 -14.57 -31.99 -28.39
N ARG A 70 -14.65 -31.34 -27.24
CA ARG A 70 -14.26 -31.93 -25.93
C ARG A 70 -15.09 -31.33 -24.80
N PHE A 71 -15.24 -32.08 -23.71
CA PHE A 71 -15.86 -31.59 -22.48
C PHE A 71 -14.80 -30.96 -21.58
N VAL A 72 -15.09 -29.74 -21.11
CA VAL A 72 -14.18 -28.98 -20.25
C VAL A 72 -14.96 -28.32 -19.13
N THR A 73 -14.31 -28.10 -17.99
CA THR A 73 -14.87 -27.35 -16.87
C THR A 73 -14.76 -25.84 -17.14
N ALA A 74 -15.89 -25.14 -17.29
CA ALA A 74 -15.87 -23.71 -17.62
C ALA A 74 -15.15 -22.85 -16.57
N CYS A 75 -15.20 -23.23 -15.29
CA CYS A 75 -14.64 -22.42 -14.21
C CYS A 75 -13.12 -22.21 -14.27
N ASN A 76 -12.36 -23.13 -14.87
CA ASN A 76 -10.89 -23.06 -14.95
C ASN A 76 -10.36 -23.20 -16.38
N TYR A 77 -11.23 -23.15 -17.39
CA TYR A 77 -10.82 -23.21 -18.79
C TYR A 77 -10.46 -21.81 -19.30
N PRO A 78 -9.18 -21.54 -19.66
CA PRO A 78 -8.76 -20.23 -20.10
C PRO A 78 -9.19 -19.95 -21.56
N VAL A 79 -9.72 -18.76 -21.79
CA VAL A 79 -10.17 -18.28 -23.11
C VAL A 79 -8.97 -17.64 -23.82
N ARG A 80 -8.26 -18.42 -24.65
CA ARG A 80 -7.01 -17.98 -25.33
C ARG A 80 -7.16 -17.71 -26.81
N ASP A 81 -8.05 -18.47 -27.46
CA ASP A 81 -8.29 -18.47 -28.90
C ASP A 81 -9.80 -18.43 -29.15
N GLU A 82 -10.20 -18.19 -30.40
CA GLU A 82 -11.59 -18.33 -30.83
C GLU A 82 -12.07 -19.77 -30.64
N ILE A 83 -13.18 -19.92 -29.91
CA ILE A 83 -13.76 -21.20 -29.55
C ILE A 83 -15.28 -21.16 -29.71
N LYS A 84 -15.88 -22.31 -30.05
CA LYS A 84 -17.33 -22.49 -30.00
C LYS A 84 -17.70 -23.29 -28.76
N ILE A 85 -18.73 -22.85 -28.04
CA ILE A 85 -19.13 -23.38 -26.75
C ILE A 85 -20.61 -23.72 -26.81
N GLU A 86 -20.93 -24.96 -26.43
CA GLU A 86 -22.30 -25.40 -26.24
C GLU A 86 -22.55 -25.72 -24.76
N THR A 87 -23.47 -24.95 -24.17
CA THR A 87 -23.69 -24.99 -22.71
C THR A 87 -24.77 -25.98 -22.29
N HIS A 88 -25.64 -26.41 -23.22
CA HIS A 88 -26.82 -27.24 -22.97
C HIS A 88 -26.99 -28.35 -24.04
N SER A 89 -25.89 -28.92 -24.57
CA SER A 89 -26.00 -30.09 -25.45
C SER A 89 -26.61 -31.29 -24.69
N PRO A 90 -27.33 -32.22 -25.35
CA PRO A 90 -27.97 -33.35 -24.68
C PRO A 90 -27.01 -34.16 -23.79
N ALA A 91 -25.76 -34.36 -24.25
CA ALA A 91 -24.74 -35.06 -23.48
C ALA A 91 -24.30 -34.28 -22.22
N ILE A 92 -24.23 -32.94 -22.28
CA ILE A 92 -23.90 -32.10 -21.13
C ILE A 92 -25.04 -32.08 -20.11
N LEU A 93 -26.29 -32.01 -20.57
CA LEU A 93 -27.46 -32.06 -19.69
C LEU A 93 -27.52 -33.39 -18.93
N GLU A 94 -27.33 -34.51 -19.63
CA GLU A 94 -27.30 -35.84 -19.01
C GLU A 94 -26.13 -35.98 -18.02
N HIS A 95 -24.94 -35.48 -18.39
CA HIS A 95 -23.78 -35.48 -17.49
C HIS A 95 -24.04 -34.69 -16.20
N ARG A 96 -24.62 -33.48 -16.30
CA ARG A 96 -24.96 -32.66 -15.14
C ARG A 96 -26.05 -33.30 -14.28
N LYS A 97 -27.07 -33.90 -14.91
CA LYS A 97 -28.14 -34.63 -14.23
C LYS A 97 -27.58 -35.80 -13.42
N LEU A 98 -26.72 -36.63 -14.01
CA LEU A 98 -26.07 -37.74 -13.31
C LEU A 98 -25.24 -37.25 -12.11
N LEU A 99 -24.43 -36.22 -12.28
CA LEU A 99 -23.64 -35.64 -11.18
C LEU A 99 -24.54 -35.11 -10.07
N ALA A 100 -25.55 -34.33 -10.41
CA ALA A 100 -26.49 -33.77 -9.44
C ALA A 100 -27.27 -34.88 -8.69
N GLU A 101 -27.62 -35.96 -9.38
CA GLU A 101 -28.26 -37.15 -8.78
C GLU A 101 -27.33 -37.83 -7.75
N MET A 102 -26.03 -37.94 -8.06
CA MET A 102 -25.02 -38.46 -7.11
C MET A 102 -24.83 -37.56 -5.89
N TYR A 103 -24.78 -36.23 -6.09
CA TYR A 103 -24.74 -35.27 -4.98
C TYR A 103 -25.98 -35.40 -4.09
N LEU A 104 -27.17 -35.45 -4.70
CA LEU A 104 -28.44 -35.61 -3.98
C LEU A 104 -28.50 -36.93 -3.22
N GLY A 105 -27.89 -38.00 -3.74
CA GLY A 105 -27.82 -39.30 -3.06
C GLY A 105 -26.95 -39.31 -1.79
N ARG A 106 -25.97 -38.40 -1.68
CA ARG A 106 -25.13 -38.25 -0.48
C ARG A 106 -25.62 -37.17 0.49
N TRP A 107 -26.26 -36.12 -0.03
CA TRP A 107 -26.74 -34.98 0.75
C TRP A 107 -28.21 -34.64 0.41
N PRO A 108 -29.16 -35.58 0.60
CA PRO A 108 -30.56 -35.42 0.20
C PRO A 108 -31.29 -34.31 0.98
N ASN A 109 -30.76 -33.93 2.14
CA ASN A 109 -31.31 -33.01 3.13
C ASN A 109 -30.69 -31.61 3.08
N VAL A 110 -29.69 -31.36 2.23
CA VAL A 110 -29.00 -30.06 2.14
C VAL A 110 -29.64 -29.18 1.06
N PRO A 111 -30.19 -27.99 1.40
CA PRO A 111 -30.97 -27.16 0.45
C PRO A 111 -30.24 -26.80 -0.85
N VAL A 112 -28.97 -26.39 -0.76
CA VAL A 112 -28.15 -26.04 -1.94
C VAL A 112 -28.02 -27.22 -2.92
N ILE A 113 -27.98 -28.46 -2.41
CA ILE A 113 -27.91 -29.66 -3.26
C ILE A 113 -29.27 -29.94 -3.90
N GLN A 114 -30.37 -29.75 -3.16
CA GLN A 114 -31.73 -29.87 -3.68
C GLN A 114 -31.99 -28.87 -4.82
N ASP A 115 -31.53 -27.62 -4.67
CA ASP A 115 -31.66 -26.59 -5.70
C ASP A 115 -30.87 -26.91 -6.98
N ILE A 116 -29.64 -27.42 -6.82
CA ILE A 116 -28.82 -27.89 -7.96
C ILE A 116 -29.47 -29.08 -8.65
N ALA A 117 -29.98 -30.05 -7.90
CA ALA A 117 -30.70 -31.21 -8.43
C ALA A 117 -31.93 -30.79 -9.24
N LYS A 118 -32.73 -29.85 -8.71
CA LYS A 118 -33.88 -29.26 -9.40
C LYS A 118 -33.45 -28.55 -10.70
N THR A 119 -32.40 -27.74 -10.64
CA THR A 119 -31.84 -27.03 -11.81
C THR A 119 -31.36 -28.00 -12.90
N CYS A 120 -30.84 -29.16 -12.51
CA CYS A 120 -30.38 -30.20 -13.44
C CYS A 120 -31.49 -31.20 -13.86
N GLY A 121 -32.74 -31.01 -13.44
CA GLY A 121 -33.86 -31.88 -13.84
C GLY A 121 -33.85 -33.27 -13.18
N VAL A 122 -33.29 -33.39 -11.99
CA VAL A 122 -33.34 -34.64 -11.19
C VAL A 122 -34.68 -34.70 -10.44
N THR A 123 -35.39 -35.81 -10.56
CA THR A 123 -36.64 -36.10 -9.85
C THR A 123 -36.36 -36.93 -8.60
N ALA A 124 -36.95 -36.57 -7.46
CA ALA A 124 -36.80 -37.31 -6.22
C ALA A 124 -37.66 -38.61 -6.22
N PRO A 125 -37.24 -39.69 -5.52
CA PRO A 125 -35.97 -39.85 -4.80
C PRO A 125 -34.78 -40.15 -5.74
N SER A 126 -33.57 -39.78 -5.32
CA SER A 126 -32.34 -40.13 -6.06
C SER A 126 -32.17 -41.65 -6.16
N ARG A 127 -31.72 -42.14 -7.31
CA ARG A 127 -31.34 -43.55 -7.48
C ARG A 127 -30.08 -43.94 -6.70
N PHE A 128 -29.28 -42.97 -6.28
CA PHE A 128 -28.10 -43.19 -5.43
C PHE A 128 -28.44 -42.93 -3.96
N THR A 129 -27.86 -43.74 -3.07
CA THR A 129 -27.92 -43.53 -1.62
C THR A 129 -26.53 -43.77 -1.01
N SER A 130 -26.20 -43.01 0.02
CA SER A 130 -24.91 -43.10 0.71
C SER A 130 -25.12 -43.47 2.18
N GLU A 131 -24.37 -44.46 2.65
CA GLU A 131 -24.33 -44.84 4.08
C GLU A 131 -23.71 -43.73 4.95
N MET A 132 -22.92 -42.83 4.37
CA MET A 132 -22.28 -41.69 5.03
C MET A 132 -23.13 -40.41 5.00
N THR A 133 -24.45 -40.53 4.81
CA THR A 133 -25.35 -39.36 4.76
C THR A 133 -25.46 -38.72 6.15
N ASP A 134 -25.11 -37.45 6.25
CA ASP A 134 -25.29 -36.66 7.47
C ASP A 134 -26.71 -36.05 7.46
N PRO A 135 -27.57 -36.35 8.45
CA PRO A 135 -28.94 -35.85 8.50
C PRO A 135 -29.03 -34.33 8.73
N ASN A 136 -27.94 -33.65 9.08
CA ASN A 136 -27.91 -32.20 9.29
C ASN A 136 -28.13 -31.44 7.96
N PRO A 137 -29.15 -30.57 7.84
CA PRO A 137 -29.41 -29.79 6.61
C PRO A 137 -28.27 -28.82 6.25
N LYS A 138 -27.35 -28.54 7.19
CA LYS A 138 -26.13 -27.74 6.97
C LYS A 138 -24.88 -28.58 6.72
N ALA A 139 -25.00 -29.89 6.50
CA ALA A 139 -23.88 -30.81 6.36
C ALA A 139 -22.82 -30.33 5.33
N CYS A 140 -21.56 -30.69 5.57
CA CYS A 140 -20.46 -30.36 4.66
C CYS A 140 -20.56 -31.15 3.36
N ILE A 141 -20.64 -30.42 2.23
CA ILE A 141 -20.70 -31.00 0.88
C ILE A 141 -19.32 -31.19 0.23
N LEU A 142 -18.24 -31.04 1.00
CA LEU A 142 -16.85 -31.22 0.54
C LEU A 142 -16.48 -30.37 -0.69
N CYS A 143 -17.03 -29.16 -0.80
CA CYS A 143 -16.78 -28.25 -1.94
C CYS A 143 -15.35 -27.69 -1.98
N GLY A 144 -14.64 -27.71 -0.84
CA GLY A 144 -13.26 -27.22 -0.70
C GLY A 144 -13.14 -25.70 -0.64
N HIS A 145 -14.24 -24.97 -0.45
CA HIS A 145 -14.19 -23.51 -0.30
C HIS A 145 -13.37 -23.09 0.91
N CYS A 146 -13.62 -23.71 2.07
CA CYS A 146 -12.93 -23.42 3.32
C CYS A 146 -11.42 -23.68 3.26
N VAL A 147 -11.00 -24.79 2.64
CA VAL A 147 -9.59 -25.16 2.39
C VAL A 147 -8.89 -24.07 1.58
N ARG A 148 -9.49 -23.68 0.44
CA ARG A 148 -8.94 -22.61 -0.40
C ARG A 148 -8.94 -21.26 0.28
N ALA A 149 -9.98 -20.90 1.02
CA ALA A 149 -10.01 -19.62 1.74
C ALA A 149 -8.90 -19.56 2.80
N CYS A 150 -8.67 -20.65 3.54
CA CYS A 150 -7.58 -20.74 4.51
C CYS A 150 -6.20 -20.61 3.85
N LYS A 151 -6.02 -21.20 2.67
CA LYS A 151 -4.79 -21.10 1.87
C LYS A 151 -4.59 -19.74 1.20
N GLU A 152 -5.62 -19.22 0.55
CA GLU A 152 -5.49 -18.06 -0.35
C GLU A 152 -5.65 -16.74 0.40
N PHE A 153 -6.60 -16.63 1.32
CA PHE A 153 -6.86 -15.39 2.06
C PHE A 153 -5.89 -15.24 3.23
N MET A 154 -5.68 -16.34 3.97
CA MET A 154 -4.89 -16.32 5.20
C MET A 154 -3.47 -16.87 5.05
N MET A 155 -3.20 -17.68 4.01
CA MET A 155 -1.90 -18.34 3.79
C MET A 155 -1.44 -19.28 4.93
N GLU A 156 -2.39 -19.78 5.73
CA GLU A 156 -2.10 -20.67 6.87
C GLU A 156 -2.21 -22.17 6.51
N GLU A 157 -3.02 -22.51 5.50
CA GLU A 157 -3.22 -23.91 5.03
C GLU A 157 -3.67 -24.93 6.11
N ILE A 158 -4.35 -24.47 7.16
CA ILE A 158 -4.77 -25.30 8.32
C ILE A 158 -5.87 -26.31 7.96
N LEU A 159 -6.78 -25.97 7.05
CA LEU A 159 -7.90 -26.84 6.69
C LEU A 159 -7.55 -27.67 5.46
N ASP A 160 -7.74 -28.99 5.52
CA ASP A 160 -7.62 -29.88 4.35
C ASP A 160 -8.56 -31.10 4.46
N PHE A 161 -8.54 -31.96 3.45
CA PHE A 161 -9.31 -33.19 3.38
C PHE A 161 -8.46 -34.41 3.71
N ALA A 162 -8.96 -35.26 4.61
CA ALA A 162 -8.41 -36.59 4.86
C ALA A 162 -9.33 -37.69 4.33
N GLY A 163 -8.77 -38.89 4.14
CA GLY A 163 -9.48 -40.06 3.60
C GLY A 163 -9.61 -40.08 2.07
N ARG A 164 -10.22 -41.14 1.52
CA ARG A 164 -10.45 -41.33 0.09
C ARG A 164 -11.87 -41.85 -0.18
N GLY A 165 -12.38 -41.61 -1.40
CA GLY A 165 -13.71 -42.06 -1.81
C GLY A 165 -14.81 -41.53 -0.88
N ILE A 166 -15.70 -42.41 -0.43
CA ILE A 166 -16.81 -42.06 0.46
C ILE A 166 -16.35 -41.62 1.87
N LYS A 167 -15.15 -42.03 2.31
CA LYS A 167 -14.58 -41.69 3.64
C LYS A 167 -13.89 -40.33 3.67
N ARG A 168 -13.87 -39.60 2.55
CA ARG A 168 -13.28 -38.25 2.51
C ARG A 168 -14.07 -37.30 3.41
N HIS A 169 -13.37 -36.56 4.26
CA HIS A 169 -13.93 -35.58 5.20
C HIS A 169 -12.97 -34.40 5.38
N LEU A 170 -13.51 -33.26 5.79
CA LEU A 170 -12.72 -32.08 6.16
C LEU A 170 -12.08 -32.31 7.53
N THR A 171 -10.82 -31.92 7.72
CA THR A 171 -10.10 -32.04 8.98
C THR A 171 -9.08 -30.91 9.14
N MET A 172 -8.48 -30.86 10.32
CA MET A 172 -7.27 -30.11 10.65
C MET A 172 -6.13 -31.10 10.92
N PRO A 173 -4.86 -30.64 11.08
CA PRO A 173 -3.76 -31.50 11.50
C PRO A 173 -4.14 -32.35 12.71
N PHE A 174 -3.94 -33.67 12.57
CA PHE A 174 -4.26 -34.68 13.59
C PHE A 174 -5.73 -34.74 14.05
N GLY A 175 -6.65 -34.03 13.38
CA GLY A 175 -8.05 -33.95 13.77
C GLY A 175 -8.31 -33.03 14.97
N GLU A 176 -7.32 -32.24 15.38
CA GLU A 176 -7.40 -31.32 16.51
C GLU A 176 -7.43 -29.87 16.03
N MET A 177 -7.88 -28.95 16.90
CA MET A 177 -7.84 -27.52 16.58
C MET A 177 -6.39 -27.04 16.53
N ASP A 178 -5.94 -26.65 15.34
CA ASP A 178 -4.59 -26.11 15.18
C ASP A 178 -4.48 -24.72 15.85
N LYS A 179 -3.43 -24.54 16.67
CA LYS A 179 -3.14 -23.27 17.38
C LYS A 179 -2.85 -22.08 16.47
N HIS A 180 -2.55 -22.32 15.18
CA HIS A 180 -2.37 -21.27 14.19
C HIS A 180 -3.72 -20.77 13.65
N CYS A 181 -4.82 -21.49 13.90
CA CYS A 181 -6.16 -21.02 13.52
C CYS A 181 -6.57 -19.84 14.40
N VAL A 182 -6.52 -18.63 13.84
CA VAL A 182 -6.87 -17.40 14.56
C VAL A 182 -8.36 -17.05 14.53
N GLY A 183 -9.21 -17.98 14.07
CA GLY A 183 -10.65 -17.74 14.01
C GLY A 183 -11.04 -16.63 13.04
N CYS A 184 -10.31 -16.45 11.92
CA CYS A 184 -10.55 -15.37 10.96
C CYS A 184 -11.91 -15.42 10.25
N THR A 185 -12.68 -16.50 10.43
CA THR A 185 -14.01 -16.75 9.85
C THR A 185 -14.10 -16.82 8.32
N SER A 186 -12.97 -16.72 7.59
CA SER A 186 -12.96 -16.81 6.12
C SER A 186 -13.56 -18.12 5.61
N CYS A 187 -13.36 -19.23 6.31
CA CYS A 187 -13.93 -20.53 5.99
C CYS A 187 -15.45 -20.57 6.16
N ALA A 188 -15.99 -19.87 7.17
CA ALA A 188 -17.43 -19.74 7.40
C ALA A 188 -18.08 -18.86 6.33
N TYR A 189 -17.44 -17.74 5.97
CA TYR A 189 -17.91 -16.82 4.93
C TYR A 189 -18.14 -17.52 3.58
N VAL A 190 -17.17 -18.33 3.13
CA VAL A 190 -17.26 -18.99 1.82
C VAL A 190 -18.07 -20.30 1.83
N CYS A 191 -18.61 -20.72 2.99
CA CYS A 191 -19.29 -22.00 3.15
C CYS A 191 -20.72 -21.93 2.58
N PRO A 192 -21.04 -22.70 1.52
CA PRO A 192 -22.36 -22.59 0.88
C PRO A 192 -23.49 -23.22 1.70
N THR A 193 -23.17 -24.07 2.69
CA THR A 193 -24.19 -24.81 3.47
C THR A 193 -24.32 -24.31 4.91
N GLY A 194 -23.40 -23.45 5.38
CA GLY A 194 -23.30 -23.13 6.80
C GLY A 194 -22.78 -24.28 7.67
N ALA A 195 -22.03 -25.23 7.10
CA ALA A 195 -21.41 -26.34 7.83
C ALA A 195 -20.41 -25.90 8.91
N ILE A 196 -19.82 -24.72 8.73
CA ILE A 196 -18.86 -24.12 9.67
C ILE A 196 -19.60 -23.03 10.43
N ASN A 197 -19.83 -23.26 11.72
CA ASN A 197 -20.45 -22.30 12.61
C ASN A 197 -19.38 -21.42 13.25
N ILE A 198 -19.73 -20.16 13.47
CA ILE A 198 -18.93 -19.22 14.27
C ILE A 198 -19.51 -19.29 15.68
N VAL A 199 -18.68 -19.69 16.64
CA VAL A 199 -19.12 -19.94 18.03
C VAL A 199 -18.76 -18.77 18.96
N ASP A 200 -17.76 -17.97 18.58
CA ASP A 200 -17.25 -16.89 19.43
C ASP A 200 -17.31 -15.52 18.74
N ASP A 201 -17.71 -14.54 19.52
CA ASP A 201 -17.68 -13.12 19.20
C ASP A 201 -16.88 -12.39 20.28
N PHE A 202 -15.55 -12.53 20.19
CA PHE A 202 -14.63 -12.03 21.22
C PHE A 202 -14.69 -10.51 21.43
N ASN A 203 -15.18 -9.75 20.44
CA ASN A 203 -15.22 -8.29 20.47
C ASN A 203 -16.63 -7.70 20.55
N ARG A 204 -17.68 -8.52 20.50
CA ARG A 204 -19.09 -8.08 20.59
C ARG A 204 -19.42 -6.87 19.71
N PRO A 205 -19.05 -6.85 18.41
CA PRO A 205 -19.43 -5.78 17.52
C PRO A 205 -20.96 -5.70 17.40
N HIS A 206 -21.44 -4.52 17.06
CA HIS A 206 -22.87 -4.28 16.86
C HIS A 206 -23.49 -5.21 15.79
N ASN A 207 -22.77 -5.47 14.70
CA ASN A 207 -23.19 -6.34 13.61
C ASN A 207 -21.99 -7.13 13.03
N PRO A 208 -21.74 -8.37 13.52
CA PRO A 208 -20.61 -9.18 13.07
C PRO A 208 -20.74 -9.63 11.60
N ASP A 209 -21.96 -9.77 11.10
CA ASP A 209 -22.21 -10.18 9.70
C ASP A 209 -21.79 -9.06 8.73
N MET A 210 -22.12 -7.80 9.05
CA MET A 210 -21.70 -6.64 8.25
C MET A 210 -20.17 -6.51 8.18
N ILE A 211 -19.49 -6.67 9.33
CA ILE A 211 -18.02 -6.65 9.39
C ILE A 211 -17.44 -7.73 8.48
N ARG A 212 -17.97 -8.95 8.59
CA ARG A 212 -17.50 -10.10 7.82
C ARG A 212 -17.72 -9.88 6.34
N ASP A 213 -18.92 -9.48 5.91
CA ASP A 213 -19.25 -9.36 4.49
C ASP A 213 -18.42 -8.27 3.78
N HIS A 214 -18.21 -7.13 4.45
CA HIS A 214 -17.41 -6.03 3.89
C HIS A 214 -15.90 -6.24 4.04
N GLY A 215 -15.45 -6.80 5.17
CA GLY A 215 -14.04 -7.13 5.41
C GLY A 215 -13.54 -8.26 4.51
N MET A 216 -14.35 -9.30 4.29
CA MET A 216 -13.96 -10.42 3.42
C MET A 216 -13.82 -10.01 1.96
N LYS A 217 -14.59 -9.02 1.50
CA LYS A 217 -14.39 -8.46 0.16
C LYS A 217 -12.99 -7.87 0.00
N VAL A 218 -12.56 -7.04 0.97
CA VAL A 218 -11.21 -6.45 0.96
C VAL A 218 -10.14 -7.55 1.02
N ASN A 219 -10.32 -8.54 1.90
CA ASN A 219 -9.37 -9.66 2.03
C ASN A 219 -9.24 -10.47 0.73
N ALA A 220 -10.36 -10.73 0.06
CA ALA A 220 -10.36 -11.40 -1.24
C ALA A 220 -9.63 -10.59 -2.33
N GLU A 221 -9.84 -9.28 -2.35
CA GLU A 221 -9.17 -8.37 -3.27
C GLU A 221 -7.65 -8.39 -3.02
N MET A 222 -7.20 -8.30 -1.76
CA MET A 222 -5.78 -8.44 -1.41
C MET A 222 -5.22 -9.79 -1.89
N ALA A 223 -5.95 -10.87 -1.61
CA ALA A 223 -5.46 -12.21 -1.91
C ALA A 223 -5.32 -12.51 -3.41
N THR A 224 -6.22 -11.95 -4.23
CA THR A 224 -6.35 -12.33 -5.64
C THR A 224 -5.73 -11.31 -6.60
N LEU A 225 -5.67 -10.04 -6.20
CA LEU A 225 -5.22 -8.95 -7.06
C LEU A 225 -3.78 -8.51 -6.80
N ASP A 226 -3.27 -8.66 -5.57
CA ASP A 226 -1.94 -8.15 -5.16
C ASP A 226 -0.80 -8.64 -6.08
N LYS A 227 -0.78 -9.94 -6.40
CA LYS A 227 0.24 -10.56 -7.28
C LYS A 227 0.36 -9.94 -8.69
N ASN A 228 -0.65 -9.19 -9.12
CA ASN A 228 -0.68 -8.52 -10.43
C ASN A 228 -0.54 -6.99 -10.30
N GLN A 229 -0.34 -6.50 -9.08
CA GLN A 229 -0.24 -5.07 -8.76
C GLN A 229 1.07 -4.82 -8.01
N CYS A 230 1.01 -4.79 -6.67
CA CYS A 230 2.13 -4.41 -5.83
C CYS A 230 2.96 -5.62 -5.36
N CYS A 231 2.44 -6.85 -5.40
CA CYS A 231 3.11 -8.04 -4.89
C CYS A 231 3.55 -7.90 -3.41
N MET A 232 2.80 -7.14 -2.61
CA MET A 232 3.10 -6.88 -1.20
C MET A 232 3.24 -8.18 -0.39
N ARG A 233 2.44 -9.20 -0.71
CA ARG A 233 2.50 -10.51 -0.04
C ARG A 233 3.82 -11.24 -0.26
N GLU A 234 4.54 -10.91 -1.33
CA GLU A 234 5.78 -11.57 -1.72
C GLU A 234 7.03 -10.72 -1.41
N VAL A 235 6.93 -9.40 -1.52
CA VAL A 235 8.10 -8.50 -1.42
C VAL A 235 7.90 -7.28 -0.51
N GLY A 236 6.73 -7.14 0.11
CA GLY A 236 6.43 -6.02 1.02
C GLY A 236 6.45 -4.67 0.33
N THR A 237 6.63 -3.60 1.11
CA THR A 237 6.70 -2.23 0.57
C THR A 237 7.97 -2.00 -0.24
N ALA A 238 9.02 -2.82 -0.09
CA ALA A 238 10.25 -2.70 -0.86
C ALA A 238 10.03 -2.77 -2.39
N ASN A 239 8.87 -3.28 -2.84
CA ASN A 239 8.43 -3.25 -4.25
C ASN A 239 8.53 -1.87 -4.92
N ILE A 240 8.44 -0.80 -4.13
CA ILE A 240 8.33 0.55 -4.66
C ILE A 240 9.70 1.20 -4.86
N VAL A 241 10.80 0.55 -4.46
CA VAL A 241 12.19 1.00 -4.72
C VAL A 241 12.42 1.14 -6.24
N GLU A 242 12.23 0.05 -6.99
CA GLU A 242 12.38 0.06 -8.44
C GLU A 242 11.36 0.95 -9.14
N VAL A 243 10.15 1.06 -8.59
CA VAL A 243 9.09 1.92 -9.14
C VAL A 243 9.48 3.39 -8.98
N MET A 244 9.98 3.80 -7.81
CA MET A 244 10.38 5.19 -7.57
C MET A 244 11.57 5.55 -8.44
N ALA A 245 12.56 4.67 -8.54
CA ALA A 245 13.72 4.88 -9.41
C ALA A 245 13.32 5.01 -10.90
N ALA A 246 12.35 4.22 -11.38
CA ALA A 246 11.87 4.28 -12.76
C ALA A 246 11.15 5.60 -13.10
N TYR A 247 10.51 6.22 -12.10
CA TYR A 247 9.87 7.54 -12.24
C TYR A 247 10.74 8.71 -11.78
N ASP A 248 12.02 8.46 -11.47
CA ASP A 248 12.98 9.49 -11.09
C ASP A 248 12.59 10.21 -9.77
N LEU A 249 12.05 9.39 -8.83
CA LEU A 249 11.48 9.77 -7.54
C LEU A 249 12.20 9.19 -6.32
N LEU A 250 13.17 8.29 -6.50
CA LEU A 250 13.93 7.67 -5.40
C LEU A 250 15.02 8.63 -4.94
N PRO A 251 15.05 9.10 -3.68
CA PRO A 251 16.12 9.97 -3.21
C PRO A 251 17.50 9.31 -3.33
N VAL A 252 18.42 10.03 -3.94
CA VAL A 252 19.82 9.61 -4.07
C VAL A 252 20.71 10.79 -3.74
N HIS A 253 21.70 10.55 -2.87
CA HIS A 253 22.70 11.51 -2.43
C HIS A 253 22.09 12.78 -1.80
N ASN A 254 21.39 12.64 -0.67
CA ASN A 254 20.65 13.71 0.01
C ASN A 254 19.67 14.43 -0.94
N TYR A 255 18.82 13.65 -1.59
CA TYR A 255 17.80 14.13 -2.53
C TYR A 255 18.35 14.93 -3.73
N LYS A 256 19.66 14.88 -4.03
CA LYS A 256 20.22 15.50 -5.25
C LYS A 256 19.58 14.91 -6.50
N PHE A 257 19.47 13.59 -6.55
CA PHE A 257 18.96 12.84 -7.71
C PHE A 257 17.75 11.97 -7.35
N GLY A 258 17.08 11.45 -8.39
CA GLY A 258 15.85 10.65 -8.29
C GLY A 258 16.02 9.18 -8.68
N THR A 259 17.23 8.78 -9.05
CA THR A 259 17.56 7.42 -9.49
C THR A 259 19.08 7.23 -9.52
N HIS A 260 19.53 5.98 -9.54
CA HIS A 260 20.93 5.61 -9.68
C HIS A 260 21.07 4.28 -10.43
N VAL A 261 22.20 4.09 -11.12
CA VAL A 261 22.45 2.86 -11.90
C VAL A 261 22.50 1.60 -11.02
N ASP A 262 22.87 1.76 -9.76
CA ASP A 262 23.02 0.67 -8.80
C ASP A 262 21.75 0.32 -8.01
N VAL A 263 20.60 0.93 -8.31
CA VAL A 263 19.32 0.57 -7.68
C VAL A 263 19.03 -0.95 -7.69
N PRO A 264 19.34 -1.73 -8.76
CA PRO A 264 19.14 -3.18 -8.75
C PRO A 264 19.91 -3.95 -7.66
N LYS A 265 20.89 -3.31 -6.98
CA LYS A 265 21.61 -3.91 -5.85
C LYS A 265 20.83 -3.88 -4.53
N ILE A 266 19.70 -3.18 -4.48
CA ILE A 266 18.84 -3.04 -3.29
C ILE A 266 17.35 -3.19 -3.62
N ASP A 267 17.01 -3.66 -4.83
CA ASP A 267 15.62 -3.77 -5.27
C ASP A 267 14.88 -4.97 -4.63
N SER A 268 13.55 -4.95 -4.76
CA SER A 268 12.68 -5.95 -4.16
C SER A 268 12.91 -7.36 -4.71
N MET A 269 13.33 -7.47 -5.98
CA MET A 269 13.53 -8.75 -6.66
C MET A 269 14.80 -9.45 -6.19
N LEU A 270 15.88 -8.70 -5.92
CA LEU A 270 17.09 -9.21 -5.31
C LEU A 270 16.81 -9.70 -3.88
N LEU A 271 16.13 -8.88 -3.08
CA LEU A 271 15.72 -9.21 -1.71
C LEU A 271 14.94 -10.52 -1.68
N ARG A 272 13.91 -10.63 -2.52
CA ARG A 272 13.09 -11.86 -2.64
C ARG A 272 13.92 -13.08 -3.03
N LYS A 273 14.79 -12.93 -4.04
CA LYS A 273 15.52 -14.07 -4.61
C LYS A 273 16.55 -14.65 -3.64
N LYS A 274 17.18 -13.82 -2.82
CA LYS A 274 18.34 -14.21 -2.02
C LYS A 274 18.08 -14.24 -0.51
N TYR A 275 17.23 -13.36 0.02
CA TYR A 275 17.19 -13.06 1.44
C TYR A 275 15.83 -13.35 2.08
N ILE A 276 14.72 -13.18 1.37
CA ILE A 276 13.37 -13.46 1.88
C ILE A 276 12.97 -14.88 1.46
N THR A 277 13.48 -15.90 2.16
CA THR A 277 13.34 -17.30 1.72
C THR A 277 12.22 -18.08 2.40
N GLN A 278 11.68 -17.55 3.50
CA GLN A 278 10.69 -18.24 4.33
C GLN A 278 9.37 -18.53 3.60
N ASN A 279 8.97 -17.67 2.66
CA ASN A 279 7.73 -17.80 1.88
C ASN A 279 6.47 -17.98 2.76
N LEU A 280 6.46 -17.31 3.93
CA LEU A 280 5.35 -17.31 4.89
C LEU A 280 4.52 -16.01 4.77
N PRO A 281 3.22 -16.05 5.14
CA PRO A 281 2.47 -14.82 5.32
C PRO A 281 2.96 -14.08 6.55
N ASP A 282 3.64 -12.97 6.31
CA ASP A 282 4.19 -12.14 7.37
C ASP A 282 3.48 -10.78 7.37
N GLY A 283 2.94 -10.40 8.51
CA GLY A 283 2.09 -9.22 8.65
C GLY A 283 1.93 -8.82 10.11
N CYS A 284 1.51 -7.56 10.34
CA CYS A 284 1.51 -6.95 11.68
C CYS A 284 0.74 -7.74 12.75
N TRP A 285 -0.29 -8.49 12.34
CA TRP A 285 -1.02 -9.41 13.19
C TRP A 285 -1.39 -10.66 12.40
N LYS A 286 -1.55 -11.78 13.10
CA LYS A 286 -2.00 -13.04 12.49
C LYS A 286 -3.31 -12.81 11.74
N GLY A 287 -3.26 -13.05 10.44
CA GLY A 287 -4.39 -12.89 9.56
C GLY A 287 -4.58 -11.53 8.91
N CYS A 288 -3.59 -10.64 8.98
CA CYS A 288 -3.51 -9.50 8.08
C CYS A 288 -3.46 -9.98 6.62
N SER A 289 -4.48 -9.65 5.82
CA SER A 289 -4.57 -10.12 4.43
C SER A 289 -3.59 -9.47 3.48
N MET A 290 -3.02 -8.32 3.84
CA MET A 290 -1.95 -7.70 3.04
C MET A 290 -0.63 -8.44 3.17
N ALA A 291 -0.34 -8.99 4.37
CA ALA A 291 0.90 -9.69 4.67
C ALA A 291 2.15 -9.01 4.06
N CYS A 292 2.32 -7.70 4.29
CA CYS A 292 3.39 -6.92 3.69
C CYS A 292 4.71 -6.97 4.45
N ALA A 293 4.71 -7.36 5.73
CA ALA A 293 5.96 -7.51 6.47
C ALA A 293 6.79 -8.62 5.80
N LYS A 294 8.10 -8.45 5.73
CA LYS A 294 9.00 -9.45 5.14
C LYS A 294 10.22 -9.54 6.01
N THR A 295 10.75 -10.74 6.15
CA THR A 295 11.89 -10.99 7.01
C THR A 295 13.03 -11.60 6.20
N ILE A 296 14.23 -11.06 6.38
CA ILE A 296 15.47 -11.68 5.94
C ILE A 296 15.85 -12.72 6.99
N ASP A 297 16.01 -13.98 6.58
CA ASP A 297 16.35 -15.06 7.49
C ASP A 297 17.86 -15.41 7.45
N ASN A 298 18.38 -15.87 8.59
CA ASN A 298 19.76 -16.38 8.73
C ASN A 298 20.86 -15.35 8.37
N PHE A 299 20.61 -14.06 8.57
CA PHE A 299 21.58 -13.00 8.29
C PHE A 299 22.68 -12.96 9.36
N GLU A 300 23.96 -12.99 8.96
CA GLU A 300 25.09 -12.93 9.89
C GLU A 300 25.63 -11.50 9.98
N LEU A 301 25.58 -10.91 11.17
CA LEU A 301 26.01 -9.53 11.43
C LEU A 301 27.53 -9.42 11.36
N LYS A 302 28.05 -8.36 10.73
CA LYS A 302 29.48 -8.15 10.47
C LYS A 302 30.12 -7.11 11.38
N THR A 303 29.32 -6.20 11.94
CA THR A 303 29.76 -5.09 12.80
C THR A 303 29.08 -5.13 14.16
N GLY A 304 29.42 -4.17 15.02
CA GLY A 304 28.70 -3.92 16.26
C GLY A 304 28.81 -5.00 17.35
N PRO A 305 28.03 -4.85 18.43
CA PRO A 305 28.05 -5.75 19.58
C PRO A 305 27.51 -7.16 19.28
N TYR A 306 26.77 -7.33 18.18
CA TYR A 306 26.20 -8.61 17.76
C TYR A 306 26.97 -9.26 16.61
N LYS A 307 28.17 -8.77 16.29
CA LYS A 307 29.02 -9.34 15.24
C LYS A 307 29.15 -10.87 15.37
N GLY A 308 28.93 -11.58 14.27
CA GLY A 308 28.97 -13.04 14.17
C GLY A 308 27.68 -13.74 14.61
N HIS A 309 26.68 -13.00 15.12
CA HIS A 309 25.38 -13.59 15.42
C HIS A 309 24.57 -13.75 14.12
N LYS A 310 23.87 -14.89 14.02
CA LYS A 310 22.86 -15.10 12.98
C LYS A 310 21.50 -14.69 13.49
N VAL A 311 20.85 -13.80 12.77
CA VAL A 311 19.59 -13.16 13.17
C VAL A 311 18.57 -13.23 12.05
N THR A 312 17.31 -13.01 12.41
CA THR A 312 16.25 -12.64 11.48
C THR A 312 16.14 -11.12 11.50
N VAL A 313 16.13 -10.48 10.33
CA VAL A 313 15.93 -9.03 10.19
C VAL A 313 14.50 -8.81 9.70
N ASP A 314 13.71 -8.03 10.43
CA ASP A 314 12.36 -7.63 10.02
C ASP A 314 12.44 -6.44 9.06
N GLY A 315 11.84 -6.55 7.88
CA GLY A 315 12.06 -5.69 6.72
C GLY A 315 13.14 -6.22 5.75
N PRO A 316 13.73 -5.33 4.93
CA PRO A 316 13.55 -3.88 4.95
C PRO A 316 12.23 -3.43 4.33
N GLU A 317 11.65 -2.38 4.90
CA GLU A 317 10.60 -1.60 4.26
C GLU A 317 11.20 -0.68 3.17
N TYR A 318 10.34 -0.12 2.31
CA TYR A 318 10.73 0.84 1.26
C TYR A 318 11.58 1.98 1.80
N GLU A 319 11.09 2.64 2.85
CA GLU A 319 11.72 3.83 3.42
C GLU A 319 13.15 3.52 3.88
N THR A 320 13.36 2.34 4.47
CA THR A 320 14.71 1.91 4.86
C THR A 320 15.61 1.67 3.64
N ALA A 321 15.11 1.00 2.59
CA ALA A 321 15.87 0.79 1.36
C ALA A 321 16.17 2.11 0.63
N ALA A 322 15.23 3.05 0.65
CA ALA A 322 15.38 4.35 0.02
C ALA A 322 16.31 5.28 0.82
N ALA A 323 16.31 5.21 2.15
CA ALA A 323 17.30 5.85 3.01
C ALA A 323 18.73 5.40 2.69
N VAL A 324 18.91 4.10 2.43
CA VAL A 324 20.18 3.53 1.98
C VAL A 324 20.60 4.07 0.61
N ALA A 325 19.66 4.21 -0.33
CA ALA A 325 19.91 4.87 -1.63
C ALA A 325 20.26 6.36 -1.46
N ASN A 326 19.60 7.04 -0.53
CA ASN A 326 19.81 8.46 -0.22
C ASN A 326 21.22 8.73 0.32
N MET A 327 21.79 7.77 1.08
CA MET A 327 23.19 7.76 1.51
C MET A 327 24.18 7.26 0.42
N GLY A 328 23.70 6.84 -0.75
CA GLY A 328 24.54 6.28 -1.83
C GLY A 328 25.10 4.88 -1.54
N CYS A 329 24.56 4.17 -0.55
CA CYS A 329 25.10 2.91 -0.05
C CYS A 329 24.43 1.68 -0.72
N PHE A 330 24.55 1.54 -2.04
CA PHE A 330 23.87 0.49 -2.82
C PHE A 330 24.44 -0.93 -2.59
N ASP A 331 24.19 -1.50 -1.41
CA ASP A 331 24.54 -2.86 -1.00
C ASP A 331 23.43 -3.45 -0.11
N VAL A 332 22.87 -4.59 -0.54
CA VAL A 332 21.81 -5.30 0.18
C VAL A 332 22.26 -5.85 1.55
N GLU A 333 23.53 -6.20 1.70
CA GLU A 333 24.07 -6.68 2.97
C GLU A 333 24.16 -5.52 3.98
N PHE A 334 24.60 -4.35 3.50
CA PHE A 334 24.56 -3.13 4.30
C PHE A 334 23.12 -2.75 4.64
N LEU A 335 22.18 -2.83 3.69
CA LEU A 335 20.76 -2.57 3.93
C LEU A 335 20.19 -3.46 5.05
N ALA A 336 20.47 -4.76 5.01
CA ALA A 336 20.01 -5.70 6.03
C ALA A 336 20.60 -5.36 7.42
N GLU A 337 21.90 -5.09 7.49
CA GLU A 337 22.59 -4.77 8.74
C GLU A 337 22.19 -3.40 9.31
N PHE A 338 22.03 -2.39 8.43
CA PHE A 338 21.51 -1.06 8.77
C PHE A 338 20.10 -1.16 9.35
N ASN A 339 19.21 -1.90 8.69
CA ASN A 339 17.85 -2.11 9.19
C ASN A 339 17.84 -2.81 10.56
N PHE A 340 18.60 -3.90 10.70
CA PHE A 340 18.71 -4.63 11.96
C PHE A 340 19.16 -3.73 13.11
N TYR A 341 20.20 -2.92 12.90
CA TYR A 341 20.71 -2.05 13.95
C TYR A 341 19.81 -0.85 14.23
N ALA A 342 19.11 -0.33 13.23
CA ALA A 342 18.10 0.70 13.45
C ALA A 342 16.99 0.18 14.37
N ASP A 343 16.46 -1.01 14.10
CA ASP A 343 15.44 -1.65 14.97
C ASP A 343 16.00 -1.95 16.36
N THR A 344 17.17 -2.56 16.42
CA THR A 344 17.79 -3.01 17.68
C THR A 344 18.13 -1.85 18.61
N TYR A 345 18.53 -0.71 18.05
CA TYR A 345 18.85 0.49 18.83
C TYR A 345 17.66 1.45 18.98
N GLY A 346 16.52 1.18 18.33
CA GLY A 346 15.33 2.04 18.38
C GLY A 346 15.53 3.37 17.67
N MET A 347 16.11 3.34 16.47
CA MET A 347 16.35 4.50 15.61
C MET A 347 15.40 4.48 14.41
N ASP A 348 14.79 5.62 14.10
CA ASP A 348 13.99 5.76 12.88
C ASP A 348 14.90 5.74 11.64
N THR A 349 14.65 4.80 10.72
CA THR A 349 15.49 4.59 9.52
C THR A 349 15.44 5.79 8.58
N ILE A 350 14.32 6.51 8.52
CA ILE A 350 14.13 7.71 7.70
C ILE A 350 15.01 8.85 8.24
N SER A 351 14.76 9.28 9.48
CA SER A 351 15.55 10.35 10.11
C SER A 351 17.04 10.01 10.14
N LEU A 352 17.40 8.76 10.41
CA LEU A 352 18.79 8.31 10.40
C LEU A 352 19.41 8.45 9.00
N GLY A 353 18.79 7.88 7.98
CA GLY A 353 19.30 7.90 6.60
C GLY A 353 19.39 9.31 6.03
N THR A 354 18.34 10.11 6.17
CA THR A 354 18.31 11.48 5.68
C THR A 354 19.28 12.40 6.43
N THR A 355 19.43 12.23 7.75
CA THR A 355 20.43 13.00 8.53
C THR A 355 21.86 12.64 8.11
N ILE A 356 22.16 11.35 7.94
CA ILE A 356 23.49 10.90 7.52
C ILE A 356 23.79 11.34 6.08
N ALA A 357 22.81 11.28 5.17
CA ALA A 357 22.96 11.79 3.82
C ALA A 357 23.28 13.30 3.80
N PHE A 358 22.62 14.10 4.65
CA PHE A 358 22.95 15.51 4.85
C PHE A 358 24.38 15.72 5.37
N VAL A 359 24.83 14.90 6.33
CA VAL A 359 26.21 14.93 6.84
C VAL A 359 27.21 14.57 5.75
N MET A 360 26.89 13.58 4.90
CA MET A 360 27.72 13.21 3.75
C MET A 360 27.87 14.36 2.75
N GLU A 361 26.77 15.04 2.43
CA GLU A 361 26.83 16.22 1.55
C GLU A 361 27.64 17.35 2.18
N CYS A 362 27.50 17.59 3.48
CA CYS A 362 28.31 18.57 4.21
C CYS A 362 29.80 18.23 4.18
N PHE A 363 30.15 16.94 4.28
CA PHE A 363 31.53 16.48 4.23
C PHE A 363 32.13 16.67 2.83
N GLU A 364 31.41 16.29 1.78
CA GLU A 364 31.85 16.48 0.39
C GLU A 364 31.92 17.96 -0.01
N ALA A 365 31.03 18.80 0.52
CA ALA A 365 31.05 20.25 0.33
C ALA A 365 32.13 20.96 1.17
N GLY A 366 32.86 20.23 2.02
CA GLY A 366 33.93 20.79 2.87
C GLY A 366 33.44 21.60 4.07
N VAL A 367 32.15 21.51 4.42
CA VAL A 367 31.57 22.11 5.63
C VAL A 367 32.12 21.44 6.90
N ILE A 368 32.29 20.13 6.84
CA ILE A 368 32.93 19.32 7.87
C ILE A 368 34.04 18.47 7.26
N GLY A 369 34.81 17.76 8.09
CA GLY A 369 35.93 16.95 7.65
C GLY A 369 36.38 16.00 8.76
N LYS A 370 37.44 15.21 8.50
CA LYS A 370 37.90 14.14 9.40
C LYS A 370 38.08 14.55 10.87
N LYS A 371 38.51 15.79 11.11
CA LYS A 371 38.70 16.32 12.47
C LYS A 371 37.38 16.38 13.25
N HIS A 372 36.30 16.76 12.58
CA HIS A 372 34.96 16.86 13.17
C HIS A 372 34.35 15.46 13.38
N THR A 373 34.58 14.54 12.45
CA THR A 373 33.95 13.21 12.41
C THR A 373 34.70 12.13 13.20
N GLY A 374 35.69 12.50 14.02
CA GLY A 374 36.52 11.53 14.75
C GLY A 374 37.39 10.63 13.85
N GLY A 375 37.70 11.09 12.64
CA GLY A 375 38.55 10.38 11.66
C GLY A 375 37.78 9.71 10.52
N MET A 376 36.45 9.56 10.62
CA MET A 376 35.61 8.92 9.60
C MET A 376 35.53 9.73 8.30
N GLU A 377 35.58 9.05 7.15
CA GLU A 377 35.33 9.65 5.83
C GLU A 377 33.86 9.44 5.42
N LEU A 378 32.99 10.33 5.89
CA LEU A 378 31.55 10.25 5.59
C LEU A 378 31.25 10.85 4.21
N LYS A 379 31.64 10.16 3.14
CA LYS A 379 31.23 10.46 1.75
C LYS A 379 30.04 9.60 1.36
N PHE A 380 29.34 9.93 0.26
CA PHE A 380 28.28 9.04 -0.23
C PHE A 380 28.83 7.63 -0.52
N GLY A 381 28.11 6.61 -0.06
CA GLY A 381 28.53 5.20 -0.17
C GLY A 381 29.47 4.70 0.93
N ALA A 382 29.78 5.50 1.97
CA ALA A 382 30.65 5.10 3.09
C ALA A 382 29.94 4.16 4.10
N SER A 383 29.52 2.98 3.64
CA SER A 383 28.69 2.03 4.41
C SER A 383 29.30 1.60 5.76
N ALA A 384 30.61 1.40 5.82
CA ALA A 384 31.29 0.97 7.05
C ALA A 384 31.27 2.07 8.11
N GLU A 385 31.54 3.31 7.69
CA GLU A 385 31.50 4.50 8.53
C GLU A 385 30.08 4.78 9.03
N VAL A 386 29.06 4.51 8.22
CA VAL A 386 27.65 4.63 8.64
C VAL A 386 27.33 3.66 9.77
N LEU A 387 27.69 2.38 9.64
CA LEU A 387 27.46 1.39 10.70
C LEU A 387 28.19 1.76 11.99
N GLU A 388 29.45 2.22 11.89
CA GLU A 388 30.18 2.69 13.08
C GLU A 388 29.52 3.93 13.69
N LEU A 389 29.04 4.87 12.88
CA LEU A 389 28.34 6.05 13.35
C LEU A 389 27.05 5.68 14.11
N MET A 390 26.29 4.70 13.62
CA MET A 390 25.12 4.16 14.34
C MET A 390 25.53 3.53 15.67
N HIS A 391 26.64 2.80 15.72
CA HIS A 391 27.13 2.23 16.97
C HIS A 391 27.59 3.31 17.95
N GLN A 392 28.21 4.40 17.48
CA GLN A 392 28.53 5.57 18.31
C GLN A 392 27.27 6.23 18.88
N MET A 393 26.22 6.40 18.07
CA MET A 393 24.92 6.91 18.53
C MET A 393 24.35 6.04 19.66
N ALA A 394 24.34 4.71 19.47
CA ALA A 394 23.82 3.77 20.45
C ALA A 394 24.63 3.76 21.77
N ARG A 395 25.95 3.96 21.69
CA ARG A 395 26.83 4.08 22.86
C ARG A 395 26.79 5.47 23.51
N GLY A 396 26.23 6.47 22.82
CA GLY A 396 26.22 7.86 23.29
C GLY A 396 27.63 8.47 23.32
N GLU A 397 28.43 8.26 22.27
CA GLU A 397 29.80 8.77 22.18
C GLU A 397 30.13 9.39 20.81
N GLY A 398 31.29 10.04 20.72
CA GLY A 398 31.88 10.49 19.46
C GLY A 398 31.01 11.43 18.65
N PHE A 399 31.16 11.36 17.33
CA PHE A 399 30.37 12.17 16.40
C PHE A 399 28.92 11.66 16.29
N GLY A 400 28.67 10.41 16.68
CA GLY A 400 27.32 9.84 16.78
C GLY A 400 26.38 10.67 17.65
N ILE A 401 26.85 11.23 18.78
CA ILE A 401 26.03 12.12 19.62
C ILE A 401 25.52 13.32 18.81
N GLU A 402 26.40 13.95 18.02
CA GLU A 402 26.05 15.15 17.26
C GLU A 402 25.04 14.82 16.17
N VAL A 403 25.31 13.78 15.38
CA VAL A 403 24.44 13.35 14.30
C VAL A 403 23.07 12.89 14.82
N GLY A 404 23.04 12.22 15.97
CA GLY A 404 21.80 11.79 16.63
C GLY A 404 20.88 12.92 17.10
N GLN A 405 21.28 14.19 17.01
CA GLN A 405 20.42 15.34 17.31
C GLN A 405 19.56 15.81 16.12
N GLY A 406 19.73 15.23 14.93
CA GLY A 406 18.96 15.55 13.71
C GLY A 406 19.40 16.83 12.98
N ILE A 407 18.89 17.02 11.76
CA ILE A 407 19.35 18.05 10.82
C ILE A 407 19.17 19.45 11.39
N LEU A 408 18.03 19.74 12.02
CA LEU A 408 17.74 21.07 12.57
C LEU A 408 18.85 21.54 13.54
N ARG A 409 19.34 20.64 14.40
CA ARG A 409 20.39 20.93 15.38
C ARG A 409 21.77 21.00 14.72
N LEU A 410 22.04 20.10 13.78
CA LEU A 410 23.30 20.12 13.02
C LEU A 410 23.46 21.42 12.23
N LYS A 411 22.42 21.90 11.55
CA LYS A 411 22.47 23.19 10.83
C LYS A 411 22.87 24.34 11.73
N GLN A 412 22.24 24.43 12.91
CA GLN A 412 22.53 25.48 13.90
C GLN A 412 23.97 25.39 14.40
N LYS A 413 24.42 24.17 14.72
CA LYS A 413 25.77 23.92 15.23
C LYS A 413 26.82 24.22 14.16
N PHE A 414 26.68 23.69 12.95
CA PHE A 414 27.66 23.87 11.88
C PHE A 414 27.78 25.35 11.47
N ALA A 415 26.67 26.08 11.42
CA ALA A 415 26.71 27.52 11.20
C ALA A 415 27.44 28.27 12.33
N LYS A 416 27.10 27.97 13.59
CA LYS A 416 27.62 28.70 14.75
C LYS A 416 29.06 28.35 15.10
N GLU A 417 29.43 27.08 15.05
CA GLU A 417 30.71 26.54 15.54
C GLU A 417 31.70 26.30 14.41
N TYR A 418 31.23 25.92 13.22
CA TYR A 418 32.10 25.56 12.08
C TYR A 418 32.13 26.66 10.99
N GLY A 419 31.38 27.75 11.17
CA GLY A 419 31.36 28.87 10.22
C GLY A 419 30.72 28.54 8.87
N ALA A 420 29.88 27.51 8.82
CA ALA A 420 29.19 27.08 7.61
C ALA A 420 28.15 28.11 7.14
N ASP A 421 27.95 28.23 5.83
CA ASP A 421 26.92 29.11 5.26
C ASP A 421 25.50 28.64 5.68
N PRO A 422 24.76 29.43 6.49
CA PRO A 422 23.42 29.05 6.92
C PRO A 422 22.41 28.92 5.77
N ALA A 423 22.61 29.67 4.66
CA ALA A 423 21.72 29.60 3.51
C ALA A 423 21.88 28.26 2.79
N PHE A 424 23.12 27.87 2.49
CA PHE A 424 23.43 26.55 1.94
C PHE A 424 22.90 25.41 2.81
N LEU A 425 23.18 25.44 4.12
CA LEU A 425 22.68 24.43 5.06
C LEU A 425 21.16 24.35 5.10
N LYS A 426 20.47 25.49 5.04
CA LYS A 426 19.00 25.54 4.98
C LYS A 426 18.48 24.95 3.68
N ASP A 427 19.15 25.19 2.55
CA ASP A 427 18.69 24.72 1.26
C ASP A 427 18.84 23.19 1.11
N ILE A 428 19.93 22.59 1.62
CA ILE A 428 20.20 21.15 1.50
C ILE A 428 19.67 20.31 2.67
N GLY A 429 19.39 20.92 3.82
CA GLY A 429 18.89 20.23 5.00
C GLY A 429 17.44 19.81 4.81
N MET A 430 17.23 18.55 4.44
CA MET A 430 15.92 17.97 4.15
C MET A 430 15.12 17.68 5.43
N GLU A 431 14.76 18.74 6.16
CA GLU A 431 13.88 18.70 7.34
C GLU A 431 12.92 19.89 7.37
N VAL A 432 11.73 19.68 7.94
CA VAL A 432 10.75 20.73 8.27
C VAL A 432 10.19 20.46 9.65
N LYS A 433 10.01 21.50 10.47
CA LYS A 433 9.54 21.40 11.88
C LYS A 433 10.40 20.48 12.76
N GLY A 434 11.65 20.25 12.37
CA GLY A 434 12.59 19.40 13.11
C GLY A 434 12.45 17.90 12.85
N LEU A 435 11.66 17.49 11.86
CA LEU A 435 11.60 16.11 11.38
C LEU A 435 12.14 16.05 9.95
N GLU A 436 12.96 15.03 9.68
CA GLU A 436 13.53 14.75 8.37
C GLU A 436 12.46 14.29 7.37
N TYR A 437 12.68 14.58 6.08
CA TYR A 437 11.79 14.15 5.01
C TYR A 437 11.78 12.62 4.88
N SER A 438 10.61 12.04 4.61
CA SER A 438 10.56 10.66 4.14
C SER A 438 11.03 10.53 2.69
N GLU A 439 11.32 9.30 2.27
CA GLU A 439 12.21 9.02 1.15
C GLU A 439 11.49 9.07 -0.21
N TYR A 440 10.87 10.20 -0.55
CA TYR A 440 10.33 10.47 -1.89
C TYR A 440 10.79 11.84 -2.39
N LEU A 441 11.41 11.91 -3.58
CA LEU A 441 11.95 13.15 -4.14
C LEU A 441 10.82 14.09 -4.64
N PRO A 442 10.54 15.22 -3.97
CA PRO A 442 9.33 16.00 -4.24
C PRO A 442 9.51 17.13 -5.26
N LYS A 443 10.71 17.32 -5.84
CA LYS A 443 11.07 18.46 -6.70
C LYS A 443 10.05 18.77 -7.80
N GLU A 444 9.46 17.73 -8.39
CA GLU A 444 8.54 17.85 -9.53
C GLU A 444 7.06 17.66 -9.15
N SER A 445 6.74 17.51 -7.86
CA SER A 445 5.37 17.43 -7.36
C SER A 445 5.10 18.52 -6.34
N LEU A 446 4.43 19.58 -6.79
CA LEU A 446 3.99 20.66 -5.92
C LEU A 446 2.98 20.17 -4.86
N ALA A 447 2.15 19.18 -5.18
CA ALA A 447 1.27 18.55 -4.20
C ALA A 447 2.06 17.81 -3.11
N GLN A 448 3.10 17.04 -3.46
CA GLN A 448 3.93 16.34 -2.47
C GLN A 448 4.77 17.32 -1.64
N GLN A 449 5.26 18.41 -2.23
CA GLN A 449 5.91 19.50 -1.48
C GLN A 449 5.01 20.02 -0.36
N GLY A 450 3.74 20.32 -0.69
CA GLY A 450 2.74 20.70 0.31
C GLY A 450 2.40 19.56 1.27
N GLY A 451 2.34 18.32 0.79
CA GLY A 451 2.07 17.13 1.60
C GLY A 451 3.10 16.91 2.71
N TYR A 452 4.34 17.30 2.46
CA TYR A 452 5.40 17.31 3.44
C TYR A 452 5.40 18.54 4.33
N ALA A 453 5.60 19.72 3.73
CA ALA A 453 5.88 20.91 4.52
C ALA A 453 4.65 21.44 5.26
N LEU A 454 3.41 21.15 4.82
CA LEU A 454 2.17 21.55 5.52
C LEU A 454 1.66 20.48 6.51
N ALA A 455 2.29 19.30 6.56
CA ALA A 455 1.93 18.26 7.52
C ALA A 455 2.19 18.75 8.95
N ILE A 456 1.29 18.40 9.87
CA ILE A 456 1.34 18.91 11.25
C ILE A 456 2.52 18.31 11.99
N LYS A 457 2.78 17.02 11.77
CA LYS A 457 3.83 16.25 12.45
C LYS A 457 5.23 16.44 11.85
N GLY A 458 5.36 17.23 10.78
CA GLY A 458 6.58 17.31 9.96
C GLY A 458 6.47 16.45 8.69
N PRO A 459 7.51 16.44 7.85
CA PRO A 459 7.48 15.93 6.48
C PRO A 459 7.49 14.39 6.38
N GLN A 460 6.41 13.77 6.84
CA GLN A 460 6.11 12.36 6.62
C GLN A 460 5.12 12.16 5.46
N HIS A 461 5.37 11.18 4.59
CA HIS A 461 4.45 10.82 3.50
C HIS A 461 3.14 10.20 4.01
N ASP A 462 3.12 9.79 5.28
CA ASP A 462 1.99 9.11 5.88
C ASP A 462 0.72 9.98 5.97
N GLU A 463 0.85 11.30 6.02
CA GLU A 463 -0.32 12.20 5.94
C GLU A 463 -0.78 12.39 4.49
N ALA A 464 0.16 12.52 3.57
CA ALA A 464 -0.14 12.79 2.17
C ALA A 464 0.92 12.14 1.27
N TRP A 465 0.51 11.09 0.59
CA TRP A 465 1.28 10.46 -0.49
C TRP A 465 0.61 10.77 -1.82
N LEU A 466 0.95 11.92 -2.40
CA LEU A 466 0.28 12.50 -3.59
C LEU A 466 1.18 12.52 -4.82
N ILE A 467 2.44 12.09 -4.68
CA ILE A 467 3.45 12.21 -5.72
C ILE A 467 3.04 11.54 -7.05
N PHE A 468 2.43 10.36 -6.99
CA PHE A 468 1.91 9.67 -8.18
C PHE A 468 0.73 10.40 -8.81
N MET A 469 -0.20 10.90 -8.00
CA MET A 469 -1.37 11.60 -8.50
C MET A 469 -0.97 12.88 -9.22
N ASP A 470 -0.04 13.64 -8.67
CA ASP A 470 0.37 14.93 -9.20
C ASP A 470 1.37 14.82 -10.36
N MET A 471 2.50 14.15 -10.15
CA MET A 471 3.60 14.13 -11.12
C MET A 471 3.42 13.06 -12.20
N VAL A 472 3.04 11.84 -11.82
CA VAL A 472 3.03 10.69 -12.73
C VAL A 472 1.73 10.65 -13.53
N ASN A 473 0.60 10.67 -12.82
CA ASN A 473 -0.74 10.53 -13.41
C ASN A 473 -1.35 11.87 -13.83
N LYS A 474 -0.77 13.01 -13.40
CA LYS A 474 -1.22 14.38 -13.73
C LYS A 474 -2.70 14.63 -13.43
N GLN A 475 -3.18 14.08 -12.32
CA GLN A 475 -4.58 14.13 -11.89
C GLN A 475 -4.94 15.42 -11.14
N LEU A 476 -3.95 16.23 -10.76
CA LEU A 476 -4.14 17.45 -9.95
C LEU A 476 -3.73 18.71 -10.73
N PRO A 477 -4.41 19.11 -11.81
CA PRO A 477 -3.91 20.14 -12.73
C PRO A 477 -3.91 21.58 -12.17
N THR A 478 -4.75 21.89 -11.18
CA THR A 478 -4.90 23.25 -10.62
C THR A 478 -4.47 23.33 -9.16
N PHE A 479 -4.28 24.56 -8.65
CA PHE A 479 -4.02 24.80 -7.23
C PHE A 479 -5.18 24.34 -6.35
N GLU A 480 -6.42 24.53 -6.80
CA GLU A 480 -7.62 24.10 -6.10
C GLU A 480 -7.71 22.58 -6.02
N ALA A 481 -7.39 21.86 -7.09
CA ALA A 481 -7.35 20.39 -7.09
C ALA A 481 -6.27 19.86 -6.13
N LYS A 482 -5.08 20.49 -6.13
CA LYS A 482 -4.01 20.17 -5.17
C LYS A 482 -4.42 20.48 -3.73
N ALA A 483 -5.09 21.60 -3.51
CA ALA A 483 -5.58 21.99 -2.18
C ALA A 483 -6.68 21.06 -1.66
N GLU A 484 -7.57 20.58 -2.53
CA GLU A 484 -8.55 19.56 -2.18
C GLU A 484 -7.87 18.24 -1.81
N ALA A 485 -6.86 17.80 -2.57
CA ALA A 485 -6.10 16.60 -2.23
C ALA A 485 -5.37 16.74 -0.88
N LEU A 486 -4.74 17.90 -0.63
CA LEU A 486 -4.08 18.24 0.64
C LEU A 486 -5.04 18.52 1.80
N TYR A 487 -6.34 18.55 1.54
CA TYR A 487 -7.40 18.53 2.54
C TYR A 487 -7.88 17.10 2.77
N TYR A 488 -8.33 16.41 1.73
CA TYR A 488 -8.96 15.10 1.82
C TYR A 488 -8.01 14.02 2.33
N PHE A 489 -6.84 13.84 1.69
CA PHE A 489 -5.97 12.70 1.97
C PHE A 489 -5.38 12.72 3.38
N PRO A 490 -4.90 13.86 3.93
CA PRO A 490 -4.50 13.93 5.34
C PRO A 490 -5.61 13.57 6.33
N LEU A 491 -6.84 14.01 6.05
CA LEU A 491 -7.98 13.71 6.94
C LEU A 491 -8.37 12.23 6.85
N TRP A 492 -8.49 11.68 5.65
CA TRP A 492 -8.77 10.26 5.45
C TRP A 492 -7.69 9.37 6.08
N ARG A 493 -6.41 9.70 5.88
CA ARG A 493 -5.28 8.95 6.45
C ARG A 493 -5.18 9.10 7.97
N THR A 494 -5.61 10.23 8.53
CA THR A 494 -5.79 10.41 9.99
C THR A 494 -6.89 9.50 10.53
N TRP A 495 -7.99 9.34 9.80
CA TRP A 495 -9.11 8.50 10.23
C TRP A 495 -8.70 7.04 10.47
N PHE A 496 -7.80 6.48 9.64
CA PHE A 496 -7.21 5.15 9.91
C PHE A 496 -6.55 5.08 11.29
N GLY A 497 -5.78 6.10 11.66
CA GLY A 497 -5.14 6.18 12.97
C GLY A 497 -6.14 6.28 14.12
N LEU A 498 -7.24 7.02 13.94
CA LEU A 498 -8.31 7.11 14.94
C LEU A 498 -9.03 5.79 15.19
N ASN A 499 -9.04 4.90 14.19
CA ASN A 499 -9.73 3.62 14.25
C ASN A 499 -8.80 2.41 14.43
N GLY A 500 -7.48 2.63 14.54
CA GLY A 500 -6.49 1.55 14.66
C GLY A 500 -6.40 0.65 13.43
N LEU A 501 -6.59 1.21 12.23
CA LEU A 501 -6.64 0.47 10.97
C LEU A 501 -5.38 0.68 10.11
N CYS A 502 -4.97 -0.34 9.37
CA CYS A 502 -3.91 -0.22 8.37
C CYS A 502 -4.45 0.44 7.10
N LYS A 503 -3.71 1.42 6.58
CA LYS A 503 -4.06 2.15 5.35
C LYS A 503 -3.66 1.43 4.06
N LEU A 504 -2.72 0.48 4.10
CA LEU A 504 -2.23 -0.21 2.90
C LEU A 504 -3.35 -1.04 2.25
N CYS A 505 -4.21 -1.67 3.05
CA CYS A 505 -5.38 -2.40 2.56
C CYS A 505 -6.38 -1.50 1.82
N TRP A 506 -6.35 -0.18 2.05
CA TRP A 506 -7.19 0.75 1.29
C TRP A 506 -6.62 1.04 -0.08
N ASN A 507 -5.36 1.43 -0.21
CA ASN A 507 -4.86 1.95 -1.48
C ASN A 507 -3.90 1.03 -2.23
N ASP A 508 -3.20 0.11 -1.57
CA ASP A 508 -2.11 -0.59 -2.23
C ASP A 508 -2.55 -1.59 -3.30
N VAL A 509 -3.70 -2.21 -3.07
CA VAL A 509 -4.38 -3.05 -4.04
C VAL A 509 -5.68 -2.38 -4.43
N VAL A 510 -5.87 -2.14 -5.72
CA VAL A 510 -7.05 -1.45 -6.26
C VAL A 510 -8.06 -2.48 -6.80
N PRO A 511 -9.36 -2.36 -6.49
CA PRO A 511 -10.40 -3.19 -7.09
C PRO A 511 -10.38 -3.14 -8.62
N ALA A 512 -10.64 -4.29 -9.26
CA ALA A 512 -10.56 -4.41 -10.71
C ALA A 512 -11.56 -3.52 -11.47
N ASP A 513 -12.65 -3.12 -10.84
CA ASP A 513 -13.70 -2.26 -11.40
C ASP A 513 -13.65 -0.80 -10.92
N ASN A 514 -12.63 -0.41 -10.14
CA ASN A 514 -12.49 0.94 -9.58
C ASN A 514 -12.46 2.05 -10.65
N PHE A 515 -12.03 1.73 -11.87
CA PHE A 515 -12.02 2.68 -12.99
C PHE A 515 -13.42 3.16 -13.41
N LYS A 516 -14.49 2.51 -12.94
CA LYS A 516 -15.88 2.88 -13.21
C LYS A 516 -16.44 3.89 -12.19
N GLU A 517 -15.72 4.15 -11.10
CA GLU A 517 -16.15 5.09 -10.07
C GLU A 517 -15.95 6.54 -10.53
N ASN A 518 -16.68 7.49 -9.93
CA ASN A 518 -16.59 8.91 -10.27
C ASN A 518 -15.24 9.53 -9.88
N GLU A 519 -14.68 9.11 -8.74
CA GLU A 519 -13.38 9.54 -8.23
C GLU A 519 -12.45 8.33 -7.97
N PRO A 520 -11.94 7.65 -9.01
CA PRO A 520 -11.16 6.43 -8.86
C PRO A 520 -9.91 6.58 -7.97
N ALA A 521 -9.34 7.79 -7.90
CA ALA A 521 -8.16 8.07 -7.08
C ALA A 521 -8.40 7.89 -5.57
N LYS A 522 -9.65 8.00 -5.10
CA LYS A 522 -10.01 7.77 -3.68
C LYS A 522 -10.27 6.30 -3.34
N ILE A 523 -10.36 5.43 -4.34
CA ILE A 523 -10.93 4.07 -4.25
C ILE A 523 -12.24 4.03 -3.45
N PRO A 524 -13.33 4.58 -3.99
CA PRO A 524 -14.60 4.67 -3.28
C PRO A 524 -15.14 3.31 -2.83
N GLY A 525 -14.86 2.23 -3.57
CA GLY A 525 -15.25 0.87 -3.21
C GLY A 525 -14.70 0.42 -1.85
N HIS A 526 -13.42 0.69 -1.59
CA HIS A 526 -12.78 0.39 -0.31
C HIS A 526 -13.23 1.34 0.78
N VAL A 527 -13.34 2.64 0.50
CA VAL A 527 -13.84 3.65 1.47
C VAL A 527 -15.21 3.23 2.02
N ARG A 528 -16.14 2.82 1.15
CA ARG A 528 -17.45 2.32 1.56
C ARG A 528 -17.37 1.05 2.43
N ASN A 529 -16.44 0.14 2.16
CA ASN A 529 -16.23 -1.04 3.01
C ASN A 529 -15.73 -0.66 4.40
N TYR A 530 -14.83 0.32 4.51
CA TYR A 530 -14.37 0.82 5.81
C TYR A 530 -15.49 1.52 6.61
N PHE A 531 -16.38 2.25 5.95
CA PHE A 531 -17.55 2.83 6.63
C PHE A 531 -18.48 1.75 7.17
N LYS A 532 -18.71 0.69 6.40
CA LYS A 532 -19.51 -0.46 6.85
C LYS A 532 -18.82 -1.28 7.92
N PHE A 533 -17.50 -1.37 7.89
CA PHE A 533 -16.73 -1.94 9.00
C PHE A 533 -16.94 -1.12 10.29
N PHE A 534 -16.80 0.20 10.23
CA PHE A 534 -17.01 1.09 11.39
C PHE A 534 -18.44 0.99 11.94
N GLU A 535 -19.45 1.04 11.06
CA GLU A 535 -20.86 0.90 11.42
C GLU A 535 -21.14 -0.48 12.03
N GLY A 536 -20.56 -1.54 11.46
CA GLY A 536 -20.68 -2.90 11.99
C GLY A 536 -20.05 -3.07 13.37
N VAL A 537 -18.94 -2.40 13.65
CA VAL A 537 -18.30 -2.43 14.98
C VAL A 537 -19.11 -1.62 16.00
N THR A 538 -19.45 -0.38 15.66
CA THR A 538 -19.93 0.62 16.62
C THR A 538 -21.44 0.77 16.69
N GLY A 539 -22.17 0.36 15.65
CA GLY A 539 -23.58 0.68 15.44
C GLY A 539 -23.85 2.12 15.01
N ILE A 540 -22.79 2.91 14.73
CA ILE A 540 -22.90 4.31 14.33
C ILE A 540 -22.71 4.40 12.81
N PRO A 541 -23.72 4.83 12.04
CA PRO A 541 -23.57 5.08 10.61
C PRO A 541 -22.54 6.19 10.37
N ILE A 542 -21.77 6.05 9.28
CA ILE A 542 -20.77 7.03 8.88
C ILE A 542 -20.78 7.20 7.35
N ASP A 543 -20.50 8.41 6.91
CA ASP A 543 -20.32 8.79 5.51
C ASP A 543 -19.03 9.61 5.33
N GLU A 544 -18.74 10.04 4.09
CA GLU A 544 -17.51 10.76 3.79
C GLU A 544 -17.41 12.08 4.57
N GLN A 545 -18.51 12.83 4.67
CA GLN A 545 -18.49 14.14 5.34
C GLN A 545 -18.27 13.99 6.85
N THR A 546 -19.04 13.11 7.49
CA THR A 546 -18.91 12.84 8.93
C THR A 546 -17.55 12.23 9.30
N MET A 547 -16.98 11.38 8.44
CA MET A 547 -15.60 10.90 8.56
C MET A 547 -14.58 12.04 8.49
N LEU A 548 -14.73 12.93 7.50
CA LEU A 548 -13.85 14.08 7.35
C LEU A 548 -13.95 15.02 8.55
N ASP A 549 -15.15 15.21 9.12
CA ASP A 549 -15.36 16.06 10.30
C ASP A 549 -14.72 15.47 11.56
N GLN A 550 -14.83 14.15 11.77
CA GLN A 550 -14.13 13.45 12.86
C GLN A 550 -12.62 13.70 12.80
N SER A 551 -12.03 13.53 11.63
CA SER A 551 -10.59 13.71 11.42
C SER A 551 -10.20 15.19 11.47
N ALA A 552 -11.01 16.09 10.90
CA ALA A 552 -10.75 17.52 10.89
C ALA A 552 -10.72 18.09 12.29
N ARG A 553 -11.56 17.58 13.21
CA ARG A 553 -11.52 17.93 14.63
C ARG A 553 -10.15 17.66 15.24
N VAL A 554 -9.64 16.45 15.09
CA VAL A 554 -8.33 16.05 15.64
C VAL A 554 -7.20 16.82 14.97
N TYR A 555 -7.24 16.93 13.64
CA TYR A 555 -6.21 17.62 12.86
C TYR A 555 -6.11 19.11 13.24
N ASN A 556 -7.23 19.82 13.39
CA ASN A 556 -7.22 21.23 13.80
C ASN A 556 -6.84 21.40 15.27
N LEU A 557 -7.23 20.47 16.14
CA LEU A 557 -6.78 20.48 17.54
C LEU A 557 -5.26 20.32 17.63
N GLN A 558 -4.67 19.36 16.91
CA GLN A 558 -3.22 19.18 16.85
C GLN A 558 -2.52 20.44 16.31
N ARG A 559 -3.06 21.06 15.24
CA ARG A 559 -2.54 22.32 14.71
C ARG A 559 -2.56 23.44 15.77
N ALA A 560 -3.66 23.57 16.51
CA ALA A 560 -3.77 24.55 17.58
C ALA A 560 -2.81 24.26 18.74
N MET A 561 -2.65 22.99 19.14
CA MET A 561 -1.70 22.58 20.19
C MET A 561 -0.25 22.95 19.84
N SER A 562 0.14 22.87 18.56
CA SER A 562 1.49 23.27 18.14
C SER A 562 1.80 24.76 18.41
N LEU A 563 0.78 25.62 18.50
CA LEU A 563 0.94 27.03 18.88
C LEU A 563 1.38 27.21 20.34
N MET A 564 1.17 26.20 21.20
CA MET A 564 1.68 26.22 22.59
C MET A 564 3.21 26.33 22.64
N PHE A 565 3.89 25.95 21.55
CA PHE A 565 5.34 26.02 21.39
C PHE A 565 5.77 27.19 20.48
N ASP A 566 4.87 28.13 20.18
CA ASP A 566 5.04 29.21 19.20
C ASP A 566 5.48 28.69 17.80
N LYS A 567 4.98 27.50 17.44
CA LYS A 567 5.19 26.80 16.15
C LYS A 567 3.88 26.68 15.38
N ALA A 568 3.96 26.17 14.15
CA ALA A 568 2.84 25.91 13.26
C ALA A 568 2.16 27.20 12.76
N THR A 569 2.98 28.20 12.45
CA THR A 569 2.56 29.31 11.59
C THR A 569 3.16 29.17 10.20
N ARG A 570 2.83 30.08 9.28
CA ARG A 570 3.28 30.05 7.88
C ARG A 570 4.80 29.85 7.75
N LYS A 571 5.59 30.46 8.62
CA LYS A 571 7.06 30.35 8.60
C LYS A 571 7.58 28.93 8.84
N ASP A 572 6.80 28.10 9.54
CA ASP A 572 7.15 26.72 9.88
C ASP A 572 6.68 25.72 8.80
N ASP A 573 5.93 26.18 7.80
CA ASP A 573 5.44 25.39 6.67
C ASP A 573 6.24 25.64 5.37
N VAL A 574 7.46 26.20 5.50
CA VAL A 574 8.35 26.49 4.37
C VAL A 574 9.34 25.33 4.19
N PRO A 575 9.35 24.66 3.03
CA PRO A 575 10.29 23.59 2.75
C PRO A 575 11.73 24.10 2.50
N PRO A 576 12.76 23.27 2.70
CA PRO A 576 14.10 23.52 2.16
C PRO A 576 14.04 23.58 0.64
N TYR A 577 14.87 24.44 0.01
CA TYR A 577 14.79 24.61 -1.44
C TYR A 577 15.14 23.34 -2.22
N ARG A 578 15.95 22.42 -1.67
CA ARG A 578 16.20 21.08 -2.24
C ARG A 578 14.92 20.26 -2.47
N SER A 579 13.88 20.46 -1.66
CA SER A 579 12.58 19.81 -1.88
C SER A 579 11.81 20.42 -3.06
N MET A 580 12.11 21.67 -3.41
CA MET A 580 11.45 22.42 -4.46
C MET A 580 12.22 22.35 -5.78
N GLY A 581 13.55 22.35 -5.80
CA GLY A 581 14.35 22.39 -7.03
C GLY A 581 15.83 22.07 -6.83
N PRO A 582 16.65 22.21 -7.89
CA PRO A 582 18.09 21.99 -7.82
C PRO A 582 18.78 23.13 -7.05
N VAL A 583 19.58 22.81 -6.03
CA VAL A 583 20.33 23.78 -5.24
C VAL A 583 21.71 24.02 -5.85
N THR A 584 22.34 22.98 -6.38
CA THR A 584 23.69 23.05 -6.96
C THR A 584 23.68 22.96 -8.50
N VAL A 585 24.80 23.38 -9.11
CA VAL A 585 25.05 23.21 -10.55
C VAL A 585 24.99 21.74 -10.95
N GLU A 586 25.57 20.85 -10.14
CA GLU A 586 25.53 19.40 -10.36
C GLU A 586 24.10 18.88 -10.51
N GLU A 587 23.20 19.29 -9.61
CA GLU A 587 21.79 18.89 -9.66
C GLU A 587 21.08 19.44 -10.89
N TYR A 588 21.34 20.70 -11.26
CA TYR A 588 20.74 21.30 -12.44
C TYR A 588 21.17 20.58 -13.71
N GLU A 589 22.49 20.40 -13.89
CA GLU A 589 23.07 19.77 -15.07
C GLU A 589 22.64 18.31 -15.21
N SER A 590 22.43 17.60 -14.11
CA SER A 590 21.90 16.22 -14.14
C SER A 590 20.56 16.09 -14.87
N ARG A 591 19.78 17.17 -14.99
CA ARG A 591 18.50 17.23 -15.69
C ARG A 591 18.33 18.53 -16.50
N ALA A 592 19.41 19.02 -17.10
CA ALA A 592 19.43 20.32 -17.79
C ALA A 592 18.28 20.46 -18.81
N GLU A 593 18.05 19.44 -19.64
CA GLU A 593 16.96 19.45 -20.63
C GLU A 593 15.58 19.67 -20.01
N ARG A 594 15.32 19.04 -18.85
CA ARG A 594 14.03 19.17 -18.14
C ARG A 594 13.87 20.58 -17.58
N TYR A 595 14.89 21.11 -16.92
CA TYR A 595 14.81 22.43 -16.30
C TYR A 595 14.81 23.56 -17.33
N ASP A 596 15.60 23.46 -18.41
CA ASP A 596 15.57 24.40 -19.53
C ASP A 596 14.19 24.41 -20.21
N LYS A 597 13.54 23.23 -20.34
CA LYS A 597 12.17 23.14 -20.86
C LYS A 597 11.17 23.87 -19.96
N GLN A 598 11.28 23.73 -18.63
CA GLN A 598 10.40 24.43 -17.69
C GLN A 598 10.59 25.95 -17.73
N LEU A 599 11.83 26.43 -17.82
CA LEU A 599 12.10 27.87 -18.01
C LEU A 599 11.39 28.40 -19.27
N LYS A 600 11.45 27.65 -20.38
CA LYS A 600 10.78 28.02 -21.64
C LYS A 600 9.25 27.96 -21.52
N GLU A 601 8.70 26.83 -21.09
CA GLU A 601 7.26 26.56 -21.19
C GLU A 601 6.45 27.19 -20.05
N LEU A 602 6.99 27.22 -18.83
CA LEU A 602 6.25 27.69 -17.65
C LEU A 602 6.52 29.16 -17.32
N GLN A 603 7.71 29.66 -17.68
CA GLN A 603 8.13 31.03 -17.36
C GLN A 603 8.33 31.91 -18.60
N ASN A 604 8.25 31.35 -19.81
CA ASN A 604 8.53 32.06 -21.07
C ASN A 604 9.93 32.70 -21.11
N ILE A 605 10.92 32.03 -20.52
CA ILE A 605 12.32 32.46 -20.46
C ILE A 605 13.16 31.60 -21.41
N ASN A 606 13.98 32.23 -22.25
CA ASN A 606 14.97 31.51 -23.03
C ASN A 606 16.23 31.22 -22.19
N PRO A 607 16.60 29.95 -21.95
CA PRO A 607 17.80 29.58 -21.21
C PRO A 607 19.09 29.73 -22.03
N ALA A 608 19.02 29.89 -23.35
CA ALA A 608 20.20 30.02 -24.19
C ALA A 608 21.01 31.29 -23.82
N GLY A 609 22.32 31.12 -23.60
CA GLY A 609 23.23 32.21 -23.25
C GLY A 609 23.30 32.57 -21.76
N LYS A 610 22.55 31.87 -20.89
CA LYS A 610 22.64 32.00 -19.43
C LYS A 610 23.57 30.93 -18.85
N ASN A 611 24.36 31.29 -17.85
CA ASN A 611 25.07 30.29 -17.05
C ASN A 611 24.10 29.51 -16.14
N THR A 612 24.55 28.39 -15.59
CA THR A 612 23.70 27.46 -14.84
C THR A 612 23.21 28.08 -13.53
N GLU A 613 24.02 28.87 -12.86
CA GLU A 613 23.68 29.57 -11.63
C GLU A 613 22.53 30.56 -11.84
N GLU A 614 22.56 31.34 -12.92
CA GLU A 614 21.46 32.23 -13.31
C GLU A 614 20.18 31.43 -13.56
N LYS A 615 20.28 30.28 -14.24
CA LYS A 615 19.11 29.41 -14.51
C LYS A 615 18.53 28.84 -13.22
N ILE A 616 19.37 28.44 -12.25
CA ILE A 616 18.94 27.97 -10.93
C ILE A 616 18.17 29.08 -10.19
N GLN A 617 18.68 30.31 -10.18
CA GLN A 617 18.01 31.43 -9.51
C GLN A 617 16.64 31.78 -10.12
N LEU A 618 16.53 31.74 -11.45
CA LEU A 618 15.27 31.96 -12.15
C LEU A 618 14.25 30.86 -11.81
N LEU A 619 14.69 29.60 -11.84
CA LEU A 619 13.84 28.47 -11.47
C LEU A 619 13.42 28.53 -10.01
N ARG A 620 14.33 28.92 -9.10
CA ARG A 620 14.08 29.08 -7.67
C ARG A 620 12.94 30.04 -7.40
N LYS A 621 13.06 31.25 -7.95
CA LYS A 621 12.05 32.30 -7.78
C LYS A 621 10.67 31.80 -8.20
N TYR A 622 10.57 31.19 -9.37
CA TYR A 622 9.30 30.66 -9.85
C TYR A 622 8.73 29.57 -8.94
N ARG A 623 9.53 28.59 -8.52
CA ARG A 623 9.06 27.46 -7.70
C ARG A 623 8.64 27.91 -6.28
N GLU A 624 9.37 28.85 -5.67
CA GLU A 624 8.99 29.45 -4.38
C GLU A 624 7.68 30.25 -4.50
N GLU A 625 7.47 30.99 -5.61
CA GLU A 625 6.21 31.67 -5.89
C GLU A 625 5.03 30.68 -6.04
N GLN A 626 5.21 29.59 -6.79
CA GLN A 626 4.18 28.56 -6.93
C GLN A 626 3.83 27.92 -5.57
N TYR A 627 4.83 27.63 -4.74
CA TYR A 627 4.60 27.07 -3.41
C TYR A 627 3.86 28.04 -2.49
N SER A 628 4.15 29.34 -2.56
CA SER A 628 3.41 30.36 -1.80
C SER A 628 1.93 30.42 -2.20
N ILE A 629 1.61 30.32 -3.48
CA ILE A 629 0.22 30.26 -3.98
C ILE A 629 -0.48 28.98 -3.49
N LEU A 630 0.23 27.85 -3.50
CA LEU A 630 -0.29 26.59 -2.96
C LEU A 630 -0.64 26.74 -1.48
N MET A 631 0.26 27.26 -0.65
CA MET A 631 0.01 27.46 0.78
C MET A 631 -1.26 28.27 1.03
N ASP A 632 -1.42 29.40 0.33
CA ASP A 632 -2.59 30.27 0.48
C ASP A 632 -3.89 29.55 0.11
N THR A 633 -3.84 28.73 -0.94
CA THR A 633 -4.99 27.97 -1.43
C THR A 633 -5.34 26.83 -0.46
N VAL A 634 -4.34 26.13 0.08
CA VAL A 634 -4.53 25.06 1.08
C VAL A 634 -5.05 25.62 2.40
N TYR A 635 -4.49 26.72 2.90
CA TYR A 635 -4.97 27.37 4.14
C TYR A 635 -6.43 27.80 4.01
N ARG A 636 -6.79 28.42 2.88
CA ARG A 636 -8.18 28.76 2.59
C ARG A 636 -9.07 27.52 2.64
N ARG A 637 -8.65 26.43 2.00
CA ARG A 637 -9.41 25.18 1.94
C ARG A 637 -9.56 24.51 3.31
N LYS A 638 -8.54 24.57 4.17
CA LYS A 638 -8.57 24.04 5.55
C LYS A 638 -9.34 24.92 6.53
N GLY A 639 -9.74 26.13 6.13
CA GLY A 639 -10.41 27.09 7.01
C GLY A 639 -9.44 27.82 7.94
N TRP A 640 -8.21 28.06 7.47
CA TRP A 640 -7.13 28.71 8.21
C TRP A 640 -6.91 30.16 7.71
N THR A 641 -6.22 30.97 8.51
CA THR A 641 -5.75 32.31 8.14
C THR A 641 -4.55 32.22 7.18
N LYS A 642 -4.11 33.36 6.61
CA LYS A 642 -2.91 33.42 5.77
C LYS A 642 -1.63 33.04 6.52
N ASN A 643 -1.64 33.20 7.84
CA ASN A 643 -0.57 32.77 8.74
C ASN A 643 -0.63 31.26 9.08
N GLY A 644 -1.54 30.48 8.47
CA GLY A 644 -1.64 29.04 8.68
C GLY A 644 -2.25 28.65 10.02
N VAL A 645 -3.02 29.54 10.65
CA VAL A 645 -3.66 29.32 11.96
C VAL A 645 -5.16 29.02 11.76
N PRO A 646 -5.76 28.00 12.41
CA PRO A 646 -7.20 27.77 12.30
C PRO A 646 -8.04 29.00 12.65
N LYS A 647 -9.08 29.29 11.86
CA LYS A 647 -10.02 30.38 12.16
C LYS A 647 -10.89 30.02 13.36
N ILE A 648 -11.29 31.00 14.17
CA ILE A 648 -12.22 30.76 15.30
C ILE A 648 -13.55 30.19 14.79
N SER A 649 -14.05 30.66 13.64
CA SER A 649 -15.23 30.10 13.00
C SER A 649 -15.08 28.62 12.66
N ARG A 650 -13.88 28.19 12.25
CA ARG A 650 -13.57 26.79 11.96
C ARG A 650 -13.51 25.94 13.23
N LEU A 651 -13.00 26.48 14.33
CA LEU A 651 -13.02 25.79 15.62
C LEU A 651 -14.45 25.57 16.12
N LYS A 652 -15.32 26.59 16.00
CA LYS A 652 -16.75 26.53 16.33
C LYS A 652 -17.48 25.49 15.49
N GLU A 653 -17.25 25.49 14.18
CA GLU A 653 -17.82 24.50 13.26
C GLU A 653 -17.46 23.06 13.65
N LEU A 654 -16.24 22.83 14.14
CA LEU A 654 -15.75 21.51 14.54
C LEU A 654 -16.08 21.12 16.00
N GLY A 655 -16.65 22.04 16.78
CA GLY A 655 -16.97 21.85 18.20
C GLY A 655 -15.73 21.70 19.10
N ILE A 656 -14.64 22.42 18.78
CA ILE A 656 -13.38 22.42 19.55
C ILE A 656 -12.95 23.84 19.98
N ASP A 657 -13.91 24.77 20.03
CA ASP A 657 -13.73 26.16 20.48
C ASP A 657 -13.71 26.30 22.00
N LEU A 658 -12.99 25.40 22.70
CA LEU A 658 -12.74 25.54 24.13
C LEU A 658 -12.07 26.91 24.41
N PRO A 659 -12.44 27.63 25.49
CA PRO A 659 -11.92 28.98 25.75
C PRO A 659 -10.39 29.07 25.73
N GLU A 660 -9.69 28.04 26.20
CA GLU A 660 -8.23 27.96 26.21
C GLU A 660 -7.65 27.85 24.80
N ILE A 661 -8.29 27.08 23.93
CA ILE A 661 -7.88 26.90 22.53
C ILE A 661 -8.15 28.17 21.73
N VAL A 662 -9.30 28.80 21.94
CA VAL A 662 -9.65 30.08 21.28
C VAL A 662 -8.63 31.16 21.65
N LYS A 663 -8.35 31.32 22.96
CA LYS A 663 -7.36 32.28 23.45
C LYS A 663 -5.96 32.02 22.88
N LEU A 664 -5.56 30.75 22.76
CA LEU A 664 -4.29 30.36 22.17
C LEU A 664 -4.23 30.77 20.69
N VAL A 665 -5.27 30.46 19.93
CA VAL A 665 -5.34 30.77 18.49
C VAL A 665 -5.40 32.27 18.23
N GLU A 666 -6.15 33.04 19.03
CA GLU A 666 -6.26 34.50 18.92
C GLU A 666 -4.90 35.21 18.99
N LYS A 667 -3.97 34.74 19.84
CA LYS A 667 -2.61 35.30 19.95
C LYS A 667 -1.83 35.27 18.62
N HIS A 668 -2.17 34.34 17.73
CA HIS A 668 -1.44 34.08 16.48
C HIS A 668 -2.24 34.40 15.21
N GLN A 669 -3.51 34.80 15.34
CA GLN A 669 -4.26 35.33 14.21
C GLN A 669 -3.76 36.73 13.90
N GLU A 670 -3.46 36.97 12.62
CA GLU A 670 -3.29 38.33 12.10
C GLU A 670 -4.69 38.96 11.99
N ASP A 671 -4.79 40.26 12.26
CA ASP A 671 -6.04 41.04 12.09
C ASP A 671 -6.63 40.93 10.67
#